data_AF-A0A8I1JHF8-F1
#
_entry.id   AF-A0A8I1JHF8-F1
#
_cell.length_a   1.000
_cell.length_b   1.000
_cell.length_c   1.000
_cell.angle_alpha   90.00
_cell.angle_beta   90.00
_cell.angle_gamma   90.00
#
_symmetry.space_group_name_H-M   'P 1'
#
loop_
_entity.id
_entity.type
_entity.pdbx_description
1 polymer ?
#
loop_
_entity_poly.entity_id
_entity_poly.type
_entity_poly.pdbx_seq_one_letter_code
_entity_poly.pdbx_strand_id
1 'polypeptide(L)'
;HATALERSAMQGMAFSSGLAKALYNLWDNVTQLYELLSDLKAHSEKLLAYISQAELDALLALGSDAIAQGLLVLSDEPLLFIYLAAMVSWMRLLPPPEMYELLGELTGEVLINLLLIWATAGMGVALRLGAQTLSSIKSARARALLALLAKHLKGPRLEPHVAEARPLLLGSAATPIKTVPVAPLQAGEQVVTNAVPAVRRKAQRTVLVRQEPVDDVPVSGKNPNGEAAASADKTVTNGCPVSMVTGEELLTLTDGVLDGVLPFEWTRLYRTSAVEVDVGLGVGWSHGLAQRLVVSGDSVVWTDHENRSISFPIPTVARPAITNSLAEAAIYLGASPDELVLAQASRFYHFRDGVLTAISDAYDNRLRIFRDVLGRIERVDNGVGRSLFLRYGAGRIVAVDYQIQRAEGRGPYVWITEQNVVSYTYDDLGRLVSATNAVGESEVYRYDEQHVIVERGLAGGASFFWAWERSGKAARCVRHWASFSQMDTRYVWGDDGQVTVHNADGSQEIYVHDDRARLVQRIDPDGAQHFKSYDAQGRLTVEQDPLGAVTAYQYDEAGRLVALFPGEDEPTTYEHDHGFVRVVRRGEAVWKYERNDQGDVIRKIDPDGHVTDYSYNKHGQLTGVWYPDHSCHRLVWNERGQLVEEQLPNGGIRRYRYDDLGREVAREDEHGALTQYQWDAVGR
;
A
#
# COMPACT_ATOMS: atom_id res chain seq x y z
N HIS A 1 10.04 30.84 -1.73
CA HIS A 1 10.84 31.00 -0.49
C HIS A 1 9.97 30.60 0.69
N ALA A 2 10.33 29.55 1.41
CA ALA A 2 9.54 29.09 2.56
C ALA A 2 9.54 30.16 3.67
N THR A 3 8.37 30.40 4.26
CA THR A 3 8.19 31.29 5.42
C THR A 3 8.96 30.75 6.63
N ALA A 4 9.21 31.59 7.64
CA ALA A 4 9.90 31.15 8.86
C ALA A 4 9.13 30.04 9.60
N LEU A 5 7.80 30.04 9.49
CA LEU A 5 6.91 29.06 10.10
C LEU A 5 6.92 27.73 9.33
N GLU A 6 6.95 27.77 8.00
CA GLU A 6 7.16 26.58 7.15
C GLU A 6 8.55 25.98 7.36
N ARG A 7 9.60 26.80 7.50
CA ARG A 7 10.95 26.31 7.85
C ARG A 7 10.99 25.67 9.24
N SER A 8 10.31 26.25 10.22
CA SER A 8 10.18 25.67 11.56
C SER A 8 9.38 24.37 11.56
N ALA A 9 8.33 24.27 10.74
CA ALA A 9 7.52 23.06 10.60
C ALA A 9 8.28 21.95 9.85
N MET A 10 9.00 22.29 8.77
CA MET A 10 9.88 21.35 8.06
C MET A 10 11.04 20.88 8.95
N GLN A 11 11.65 21.78 9.73
CA GLN A 11 12.64 21.42 10.73
C GLN A 11 12.03 20.55 11.84
N GLY A 12 10.78 20.82 12.25
CA GLY A 12 10.01 20.02 13.21
C GLY A 12 9.64 18.62 12.73
N MET A 13 9.34 18.42 11.44
CA MET A 13 9.06 17.10 10.87
C MET A 13 10.33 16.29 10.61
N ALA A 14 11.38 16.91 10.08
CA ALA A 14 12.71 16.29 10.00
C ALA A 14 13.23 15.90 11.40
N PHE A 15 12.88 16.70 12.42
CA PHE A 15 13.15 16.49 13.84
C PHE A 15 12.43 15.31 14.47
N SER A 16 11.14 15.09 14.19
CA SER A 16 10.42 13.92 14.70
C SER A 16 10.93 12.64 14.07
N SER A 17 11.26 12.67 12.78
CA SER A 17 11.82 11.53 12.04
C SER A 17 13.23 11.17 12.53
N GLY A 18 14.12 12.15 12.71
CA GLY A 18 15.49 11.92 13.20
C GLY A 18 15.54 11.36 14.63
N LEU A 19 14.73 11.91 15.54
CA LEU A 19 14.61 11.39 16.90
C LEU A 19 13.98 9.99 16.90
N ALA A 20 12.89 9.78 16.16
CA ALA A 20 12.26 8.46 16.05
C ALA A 20 13.27 7.43 15.53
N LYS A 21 14.02 7.73 14.47
CA LYS A 21 15.05 6.85 13.91
C LYS A 21 16.15 6.53 14.93
N ALA A 22 16.62 7.52 15.70
CA ALA A 22 17.61 7.30 16.74
C ALA A 22 17.08 6.41 17.89
N LEU A 23 15.84 6.63 18.32
CA LEU A 23 15.17 5.83 19.34
C LEU A 23 14.86 4.40 18.86
N TYR A 24 14.49 4.25 17.60
CA TYR A 24 14.24 2.95 17.01
C TYR A 24 15.54 2.17 16.83
N ASN A 25 16.62 2.82 16.38
CA ASN A 25 17.95 2.20 16.35
C ASN A 25 18.40 1.80 17.76
N LEU A 26 18.10 2.63 18.76
CA LEU A 26 18.38 2.28 20.16
C LEU A 26 17.65 1.00 20.57
N TRP A 27 16.33 0.93 20.31
CA TRP A 27 15.50 -0.23 20.65
C TRP A 27 15.96 -1.50 19.95
N ASP A 28 16.27 -1.41 18.66
CA ASP A 28 16.84 -2.51 17.88
C ASP A 28 18.20 -2.98 18.44
N ASN A 29 18.99 -2.06 19.01
CA ASN A 29 20.31 -2.32 19.56
C ASN A 29 20.32 -2.64 21.07
N VAL A 30 19.18 -2.65 21.77
CA VAL A 30 19.11 -3.09 23.18
C VAL A 30 19.63 -4.53 23.31
N THR A 31 19.40 -5.37 22.30
CA THR A 31 19.96 -6.74 22.27
C THR A 31 21.49 -6.73 22.18
N GLN A 32 22.09 -5.82 21.40
CA GLN A 32 23.54 -5.66 21.35
C GLN A 32 24.10 -5.20 22.71
N LEU A 33 23.41 -4.30 23.39
CA LEU A 33 23.76 -3.87 24.76
C LEU A 33 23.70 -5.04 25.74
N TYR A 34 22.67 -5.88 25.63
CA TYR A 34 22.53 -7.09 26.43
C TYR A 34 23.69 -8.07 26.18
N GLU A 35 24.06 -8.30 24.91
CA GLU A 35 25.21 -9.12 24.53
C GLU A 35 26.51 -8.56 25.12
N LEU A 36 26.78 -7.26 24.93
CA LEU A 36 27.98 -6.58 25.44
C LEU A 36 28.16 -6.75 26.95
N LEU A 37 27.07 -6.72 27.73
CA LEU A 37 27.12 -6.85 29.20
C LEU A 37 27.01 -8.28 29.71
N SER A 38 26.54 -9.23 28.89
CA SER A 38 26.42 -10.64 29.28
C SER A 38 27.75 -11.40 29.27
N ASP A 39 28.71 -10.97 28.44
CA ASP A 39 30.11 -11.43 28.48
C ASP A 39 31.09 -10.25 28.35
N LEU A 40 31.32 -9.57 29.48
CA LEU A 40 32.21 -8.41 29.58
C LEU A 40 33.64 -8.70 29.09
N LYS A 41 34.13 -9.94 29.25
CA LYS A 41 35.49 -10.32 28.89
C LYS A 41 35.64 -10.55 27.39
N ALA A 42 34.69 -11.23 26.77
CA ALA A 42 34.67 -11.41 25.32
C ALA A 42 34.43 -10.09 24.57
N HIS A 43 33.79 -9.11 25.22
CA HIS A 43 33.41 -7.84 24.61
C HIS A 43 34.19 -6.61 25.09
N SER A 44 35.31 -6.82 25.81
CA SER A 44 36.14 -5.75 26.37
C SER A 44 36.59 -4.71 25.33
N GLU A 45 37.03 -5.13 24.14
CA GLU A 45 37.46 -4.20 23.07
C GLU A 45 36.30 -3.33 22.57
N LYS A 46 35.09 -3.89 22.45
CA LYS A 46 33.89 -3.15 22.01
C LYS A 46 33.41 -2.19 23.11
N LEU A 47 33.48 -2.58 24.38
CA LEU A 47 33.09 -1.74 25.51
C LEU A 47 33.99 -0.50 25.63
N LEU A 48 35.30 -0.63 25.35
CA LEU A 48 36.25 0.49 25.39
C LEU A 48 35.96 1.62 24.39
N ALA A 49 35.11 1.39 23.39
CA ALA A 49 34.59 2.46 22.53
C ALA A 49 33.62 3.40 23.29
N TYR A 50 33.02 2.92 24.38
CA TYR A 50 32.00 3.63 25.14
C TYR A 50 32.47 4.05 26.54
N ILE A 51 33.39 3.31 27.16
CA ILE A 51 33.85 3.52 28.54
C ILE A 51 35.38 3.57 28.63
N SER A 52 35.91 4.12 29.73
CA SER A 52 37.36 4.13 29.99
C SER A 52 37.88 2.77 30.49
N GLN A 53 39.20 2.55 30.38
CA GLN A 53 39.83 1.34 30.90
C GLN A 53 39.57 1.13 32.40
N ALA A 54 39.62 2.20 33.20
CA ALA A 54 39.36 2.13 34.63
C ALA A 54 37.91 1.73 34.96
N GLU A 55 36.95 2.16 34.13
CA GLU A 55 35.55 1.77 34.24
C GLU A 55 35.32 0.31 33.81
N LEU A 56 36.01 -0.14 32.75
CA LEU A 56 35.99 -1.54 32.32
C LEU A 56 36.55 -2.46 33.41
N ASP A 57 37.68 -2.11 34.01
CA ASP A 57 38.29 -2.89 35.09
C ASP A 57 37.35 -2.97 36.31
N ALA A 58 36.62 -1.89 36.61
CA ALA A 58 35.60 -1.88 37.66
C ALA A 58 34.40 -2.79 37.33
N LEU A 59 33.96 -2.85 36.06
CA LEU A 59 32.93 -3.78 35.61
C LEU A 59 33.39 -5.25 35.66
N LEU A 60 34.63 -5.54 35.26
CA LEU A 60 35.20 -6.88 35.29
C LEU A 60 35.43 -7.40 36.73
N ALA A 61 35.50 -6.50 37.71
CA ALA A 61 35.61 -6.85 39.13
C ALA A 61 34.25 -7.17 39.79
N LEU A 62 33.13 -7.01 39.08
CA LEU A 62 31.80 -7.29 39.60
C LEU A 62 31.53 -8.79 39.74
N GLY A 63 30.76 -9.15 40.77
CA GLY A 63 30.22 -10.50 40.94
C GLY A 63 29.06 -10.79 39.98
N SER A 64 28.77 -12.07 39.75
CA SER A 64 27.68 -12.52 38.86
C SER A 64 26.31 -11.95 39.23
N ASP A 65 26.04 -11.71 40.52
CA ASP A 65 24.79 -11.11 40.99
C ASP A 65 24.64 -9.64 40.59
N ALA A 66 25.73 -8.87 40.59
CA ALA A 66 25.70 -7.46 40.17
C ALA A 66 25.52 -7.35 38.65
N ILE A 67 26.16 -8.23 37.88
CA ILE A 67 25.97 -8.31 36.42
C ILE A 67 24.51 -8.69 36.09
N ALA A 68 23.95 -9.67 36.82
CA ALA A 68 22.55 -10.06 36.66
C ALA A 68 21.58 -8.89 36.96
N GLN A 69 21.89 -8.03 37.93
CA GLN A 69 21.06 -6.86 38.24
C GLN A 69 21.01 -5.87 37.07
N GLY A 70 22.14 -5.55 36.44
CA GLY A 70 22.14 -4.64 35.29
C GLY A 70 21.53 -5.24 34.02
N LEU A 71 21.65 -6.55 33.81
CA LEU A 71 20.94 -7.25 32.74
C LEU A 71 19.42 -7.24 32.97
N LEU A 72 18.97 -7.35 34.22
CA LEU A 72 17.54 -7.23 34.56
C LEU A 72 16.99 -5.83 34.30
N VAL A 73 17.78 -4.77 34.54
CA VAL A 73 17.40 -3.39 34.19
C VAL A 73 17.21 -3.23 32.67
N LEU A 74 18.09 -3.83 31.87
CA LEU A 74 17.96 -3.81 30.41
C LEU A 74 16.82 -4.69 29.88
N SER A 75 16.38 -5.70 30.65
CA SER A 75 15.22 -6.52 30.30
C SER A 75 13.87 -5.91 30.69
N ASP A 76 13.86 -4.85 31.52
CA ASP A 76 12.64 -4.15 31.93
C ASP A 76 12.28 -3.05 30.93
N GLU A 77 11.63 -3.44 29.84
CA GLU A 77 11.21 -2.55 28.77
C GLU A 77 10.33 -1.37 29.25
N PRO A 78 9.33 -1.55 30.14
CA PRO A 78 8.60 -0.43 30.74
C PRO A 78 9.49 0.57 31.46
N LEU A 79 10.47 0.11 32.23
CA LEU A 79 11.43 0.98 32.90
C LEU A 79 12.27 1.77 31.88
N LEU A 80 12.76 1.11 30.83
CA LEU A 80 13.51 1.77 29.75
C LEU A 80 12.65 2.84 29.05
N PHE A 81 11.38 2.55 28.80
CA PHE A 81 10.44 3.51 28.21
C PHE A 81 10.25 4.74 29.11
N ILE A 82 10.11 4.56 30.43
CA ILE A 82 9.97 5.67 31.39
C ILE A 82 11.22 6.55 31.37
N TYR A 83 12.42 5.97 31.35
CA TYR A 83 13.67 6.73 31.24
C TYR A 83 13.75 7.52 29.94
N LEU A 84 13.38 6.88 28.83
CA LEU A 84 13.36 7.51 27.52
C LEU A 84 12.36 8.67 27.46
N ALA A 85 11.16 8.47 27.99
CA ALA A 85 10.13 9.50 28.07
C ALA A 85 10.56 10.67 28.97
N ALA A 86 11.25 10.40 30.08
CA ALA A 86 11.81 11.43 30.95
C ALA A 86 12.91 12.22 30.25
N MET A 87 13.79 11.56 29.51
CA MET A 87 14.84 12.19 28.70
C MET A 87 14.24 13.09 27.62
N VAL A 88 13.26 12.60 26.85
CA VAL A 88 12.54 13.37 25.82
C VAL A 88 11.81 14.56 26.45
N SER A 89 11.18 14.37 27.60
CA SER A 89 10.50 15.45 28.33
C SER A 89 11.48 16.51 28.80
N TRP A 90 12.65 16.12 29.31
CA TRP A 90 13.71 17.05 29.70
C TRP A 90 14.23 17.86 28.51
N MET A 91 14.47 17.22 27.36
CA MET A 91 14.89 17.90 26.14
C MET A 91 13.84 18.90 25.64
N ARG A 92 12.54 18.58 25.77
CA ARG A 92 11.44 19.48 25.42
C ARG A 92 11.32 20.71 26.32
N LEU A 93 11.97 20.72 27.49
CA LEU A 93 12.04 21.90 28.36
C LEU A 93 13.11 22.90 27.91
N LEU A 94 14.00 22.53 26.99
CA LEU A 94 15.01 23.43 26.45
C LEU A 94 14.40 24.42 25.46
N PRO A 95 14.96 25.65 25.33
CA PRO A 95 14.51 26.57 24.30
C PRO A 95 14.67 25.94 22.90
N PRO A 96 13.75 26.18 21.95
CA PRO A 96 13.73 25.50 20.65
C PRO A 96 15.08 25.42 19.91
N PRO A 97 15.88 26.49 19.78
CA PRO A 97 17.18 26.39 19.10
C PRO A 97 18.16 25.45 19.82
N GLU A 98 18.09 25.38 21.14
CA GLU A 98 18.96 24.50 21.93
C GLU A 98 18.53 23.05 21.88
N MET A 99 17.22 22.83 21.89
CA MET A 99 16.61 21.52 21.69
C MET A 99 17.02 20.95 20.31
N TYR A 100 16.91 21.74 19.24
CA TYR A 100 17.29 21.31 17.88
C TYR A 100 18.78 21.01 17.76
N GLU A 101 19.64 21.83 18.35
CA GLU A 101 21.10 21.62 18.35
C GLU A 101 21.49 20.35 19.13
N LEU A 102 20.88 20.11 20.29
CA LEU A 102 21.09 18.89 21.08
C LEU A 102 20.65 17.64 20.33
N LEU A 103 19.49 17.70 19.68
CA LEU A 103 18.91 16.56 18.97
C LEU A 103 19.65 16.22 17.66
N GLY A 104 20.22 17.20 16.97
CA GLY A 104 21.05 16.95 15.80
C GLY A 104 22.33 16.15 16.10
N GLU A 105 22.74 16.11 17.37
CA GLU A 105 23.93 15.42 17.84
C GLU A 105 23.61 14.10 18.58
N LEU A 106 22.32 13.75 18.71
CA LEU A 106 21.86 12.51 19.36
C LEU A 106 21.93 11.33 18.38
N THR A 107 23.10 10.72 18.31
CA THR A 107 23.33 9.49 17.54
C THR A 107 22.99 8.23 18.34
N GLY A 108 22.88 7.08 17.66
CA GLY A 108 22.69 5.79 18.32
C GLY A 108 23.77 5.47 19.36
N GLU A 109 25.02 5.85 19.10
CA GLU A 109 26.14 5.65 20.02
C GLU A 109 26.00 6.48 21.32
N VAL A 110 25.54 7.73 21.21
CA VAL A 110 25.27 8.59 22.37
C VAL A 110 24.17 7.97 23.23
N LEU A 111 23.10 7.48 22.60
CA LEU A 111 21.99 6.82 23.28
C LEU A 111 22.41 5.50 23.95
N ILE A 112 23.23 4.68 23.28
CA ILE A 112 23.82 3.45 23.83
C ILE A 112 24.67 3.76 25.07
N ASN A 113 25.50 4.81 25.00
CA ASN A 113 26.32 5.24 26.13
C ASN A 113 25.48 5.70 27.32
N LEU A 114 24.40 6.46 27.07
CA LEU A 114 23.44 6.87 28.11
C LEU A 114 22.74 5.66 28.75
N LEU A 115 22.32 4.66 27.96
CA LEU A 115 21.76 3.41 28.48
C LEU A 115 22.77 2.61 29.31
N LEU A 116 24.04 2.53 28.88
CA LEU A 116 25.10 1.88 29.65
C LEU A 116 25.26 2.53 31.02
N ILE A 117 25.28 3.86 31.09
CA ILE A 117 25.33 4.60 32.36
C ILE A 117 24.18 4.19 33.29
N TRP A 118 22.98 3.98 32.75
CA TRP A 118 21.81 3.56 33.55
C TRP A 118 21.88 2.09 33.95
N ALA A 119 22.24 1.19 33.03
CA ALA A 119 22.33 -0.25 33.29
C ALA A 119 23.40 -0.57 34.34
N THR A 120 24.59 0.05 34.24
CA THR A 120 25.68 -0.19 35.18
C THR A 120 25.49 0.52 36.51
N ALA A 121 24.72 1.61 36.55
CA ALA A 121 24.30 2.20 37.82
C ALA A 121 23.47 1.20 38.65
N GLY A 122 22.70 0.33 38.00
CA GLY A 122 22.02 -0.80 38.64
C GLY A 122 22.94 -1.92 39.11
N MET A 123 24.17 -1.97 38.59
CA MET A 123 25.24 -2.88 39.02
C MET A 123 26.16 -2.28 40.10
N GLY A 124 25.90 -1.04 40.53
CA GLY A 124 26.73 -0.31 41.48
C GLY A 124 27.95 0.40 40.88
N VAL A 125 28.09 0.46 39.55
CA VAL A 125 29.19 1.13 38.84
C VAL A 125 28.69 2.39 38.14
N ALA A 126 29.19 3.55 38.59
CA ALA A 126 28.85 4.83 38.01
C ALA A 126 29.77 5.14 36.81
N LEU A 127 29.26 4.90 35.59
CA LEU A 127 29.94 5.30 34.36
C LEU A 127 29.75 6.79 34.07
N ARG A 128 30.68 7.35 33.31
CA ARG A 128 30.55 8.68 32.69
C ARG A 128 30.31 8.54 31.20
N LEU A 129 29.80 9.62 30.60
CA LEU A 129 29.75 9.74 29.15
C LEU A 129 31.18 9.61 28.60
N GLY A 130 31.38 8.62 27.73
CA GLY A 130 32.69 8.28 27.18
C GLY A 130 33.37 9.47 26.49
N ALA A 131 34.69 9.57 26.64
CA ALA A 131 35.46 10.66 26.01
C ALA A 131 35.40 10.60 24.47
N GLN A 132 35.32 9.39 23.90
CA GLN A 132 35.19 9.17 22.46
C GLN A 132 33.81 9.58 21.94
N THR A 133 32.72 9.18 22.60
CA THR A 133 31.35 9.60 22.29
C THR A 133 31.12 11.10 22.50
N LEU A 134 31.80 11.72 23.47
CA LEU A 134 31.81 13.17 23.61
C LEU A 134 32.61 13.87 22.50
N SER A 135 33.67 13.25 21.98
CA SER A 135 34.52 13.86 20.94
C SER A 135 33.89 13.87 19.55
N SER A 136 32.94 12.96 19.28
CA SER A 136 32.20 12.91 18.02
C SER A 136 31.11 14.00 17.90
N ILE A 137 30.70 14.59 19.02
CA ILE A 137 29.71 15.67 19.07
C ILE A 137 30.37 17.02 18.75
N LYS A 138 29.93 17.66 17.67
CA LYS A 138 30.55 18.90 17.19
C LYS A 138 30.19 20.09 18.10
N SER A 139 28.93 20.17 18.51
CA SER A 139 28.43 21.25 19.36
C SER A 139 28.98 21.21 20.80
N ALA A 140 29.56 22.32 21.28
CA ALA A 140 30.02 22.47 22.67
C ALA A 140 28.84 22.62 23.65
N ARG A 141 27.89 23.50 23.28
CA ARG A 141 26.44 23.33 23.35
C ARG A 141 25.90 22.00 23.90
N ALA A 142 25.68 21.11 22.93
CA ALA A 142 25.11 19.79 23.10
C ALA A 142 25.94 18.91 24.04
N ARG A 143 27.29 18.97 23.97
CA ARG A 143 28.16 18.22 24.90
C ARG A 143 27.89 18.56 26.36
N ALA A 144 27.77 19.85 26.69
CA ALA A 144 27.48 20.29 28.05
C ALA A 144 26.08 19.84 28.52
N LEU A 145 25.08 19.92 27.63
CA LEU A 145 23.71 19.49 27.90
C LEU A 145 23.60 17.97 28.10
N LEU A 146 24.28 17.16 27.28
CA LEU A 146 24.33 15.70 27.43
C LEU A 146 25.06 15.27 28.71
N ALA A 147 26.17 15.94 29.04
CA ALA A 147 26.87 15.71 30.31
C ALA A 147 25.99 16.08 31.52
N LEU A 148 25.18 17.13 31.40
CA LEU A 148 24.20 17.53 32.42
C LEU A 148 23.08 16.49 32.53
N LEU A 149 22.55 16.02 31.40
CA LEU A 149 21.53 14.97 31.34
C LEU A 149 22.02 13.69 32.03
N ALA A 150 23.22 13.21 31.69
CA ALA A 150 23.82 12.03 32.33
C ALA A 150 24.05 12.21 33.85
N LYS A 151 24.28 13.44 34.32
CA LYS A 151 24.48 13.74 35.74
C LYS A 151 23.16 13.85 36.53
N HIS A 152 22.11 14.36 35.90
CA HIS A 152 20.83 14.68 36.55
C HIS A 152 19.78 13.57 36.44
N LEU A 153 19.88 12.67 35.46
CA LEU A 153 19.07 11.45 35.39
C LEU A 153 19.58 10.37 36.38
N LYS A 154 19.69 10.72 37.67
CA LYS A 154 19.80 9.72 38.73
C LYS A 154 18.40 9.14 38.93
N GLY A 155 18.10 8.05 38.23
CA GLY A 155 16.84 7.35 38.38
C GLY A 155 16.57 6.87 39.81
N PRO A 156 15.39 6.27 40.08
CA PRO A 156 15.14 5.59 41.36
C PRO A 156 16.28 4.63 41.69
N ARG A 157 16.51 4.36 42.98
CA ARG A 157 17.49 3.34 43.38
C ARG A 157 17.14 2.05 42.65
N LEU A 158 18.00 1.63 41.71
CA LEU A 158 17.72 0.50 40.83
C LEU A 158 17.78 -0.83 41.59
N GLU A 159 18.56 -0.89 42.68
CA GLU A 159 18.67 -2.04 43.57
C GLU A 159 17.30 -2.53 44.13
N PRO A 160 16.47 -1.69 44.78
CA PRO A 160 15.12 -2.11 45.23
C PRO A 160 14.16 -2.38 44.07
N HIS A 161 14.29 -1.69 42.92
CA HIS A 161 13.48 -1.97 41.74
C HIS A 161 13.75 -3.37 41.19
N VAL A 162 15.03 -3.71 40.98
CA VAL A 162 15.43 -5.04 40.49
C VAL A 162 15.06 -6.12 41.49
N ALA A 163 15.15 -5.87 42.80
CA ALA A 163 14.74 -6.83 43.82
C ALA A 163 13.24 -7.18 43.75
N GLU A 164 12.38 -6.19 43.50
CA GLU A 164 10.93 -6.37 43.31
C GLU A 164 10.57 -6.94 41.92
N ALA A 165 11.32 -6.55 40.89
CA ALA A 165 11.08 -6.99 39.51
C ALA A 165 11.60 -8.40 39.22
N ARG A 166 12.64 -8.87 39.92
CA ARG A 166 13.27 -10.20 39.73
C ARG A 166 12.26 -11.37 39.73
N PRO A 167 11.33 -11.51 40.69
CA PRO A 167 10.33 -12.58 40.65
C PRO A 167 9.30 -12.43 39.52
N LEU A 168 9.05 -11.20 39.04
CA LEU A 168 8.14 -10.95 37.91
C LEU A 168 8.81 -11.23 36.56
N LEU A 169 10.04 -10.76 36.35
CA LEU A 169 10.79 -10.93 35.11
C LEU A 169 11.29 -12.37 34.92
N LEU A 170 11.64 -13.06 36.01
CA LEU A 170 12.11 -14.46 35.96
C LEU A 170 11.00 -15.49 36.23
N GLY A 171 9.86 -15.06 36.79
CA GLY A 171 8.78 -15.95 37.24
C GLY A 171 7.43 -15.76 36.55
N SER A 172 7.27 -14.78 35.64
CA SER A 172 6.00 -14.61 34.93
C SER A 172 5.83 -15.68 33.85
N ALA A 173 4.75 -16.47 33.96
CA ALA A 173 4.18 -17.11 32.79
C ALA A 173 3.87 -16.01 31.77
N ALA A 174 4.35 -16.18 30.52
CA ALA A 174 4.15 -15.24 29.43
C ALA A 174 2.72 -14.68 29.47
N THR A 175 2.59 -13.38 29.71
CA THR A 175 1.26 -12.75 29.76
C THR A 175 0.66 -12.92 28.38
N PRO A 176 -0.44 -13.67 28.22
CA PRO A 176 -1.05 -13.81 26.91
C PRO A 176 -1.49 -12.40 26.49
N ILE A 177 -0.84 -11.85 25.47
CA ILE A 177 -1.36 -10.71 24.72
C ILE A 177 -2.82 -11.05 24.44
N LYS A 178 -3.74 -10.12 24.76
CA LYS A 178 -5.18 -10.29 24.52
C LYS A 178 -5.34 -10.82 23.11
N THR A 179 -5.63 -12.11 23.06
CA THR A 179 -5.98 -12.86 21.89
C THR A 179 -7.12 -12.13 21.23
N VAL A 180 -7.02 -11.87 19.92
CA VAL A 180 -8.22 -11.80 19.08
C VAL A 180 -9.13 -12.93 19.56
N PRO A 181 -10.41 -12.66 19.90
CA PRO A 181 -11.29 -13.71 20.35
C PRO A 181 -11.18 -14.86 19.36
N VAL A 182 -11.04 -16.07 19.89
CA VAL A 182 -11.20 -17.33 19.16
C VAL A 182 -12.66 -17.33 18.70
N ALA A 183 -12.98 -16.51 17.71
CA ALA A 183 -14.25 -16.59 17.03
C ALA A 183 -14.17 -17.94 16.31
N PRO A 184 -15.13 -18.84 16.54
CA PRO A 184 -15.24 -20.03 15.73
C PRO A 184 -15.30 -19.64 14.26
N LEU A 185 -14.62 -20.40 13.41
CA LEU A 185 -14.79 -20.33 11.97
C LEU A 185 -16.28 -20.57 11.69
N GLN A 186 -17.00 -19.53 11.25
CA GLN A 186 -18.39 -19.66 10.85
C GLN A 186 -18.44 -19.87 9.34
N ALA A 187 -18.83 -21.07 8.93
CA ALA A 187 -19.24 -21.39 7.57
C ALA A 187 -20.76 -21.62 7.59
N GLY A 188 -21.53 -20.58 7.29
CA GLY A 188 -22.99 -20.61 7.51
C GLY A 188 -23.34 -20.87 8.98
N GLU A 189 -24.14 -21.90 9.26
CA GLU A 189 -24.52 -22.31 10.62
C GLU A 189 -23.48 -23.21 11.33
N GLN A 190 -22.41 -23.63 10.65
CA GLN A 190 -21.42 -24.55 11.22
C GLN A 190 -20.22 -23.81 11.82
N VAL A 191 -19.97 -24.10 13.11
CA VAL A 191 -18.83 -23.66 13.89
C VAL A 191 -17.70 -24.68 13.72
N VAL A 192 -16.66 -24.34 12.96
CA VAL A 192 -15.44 -25.14 12.85
C VAL A 192 -14.48 -24.75 13.96
N THR A 193 -13.96 -25.75 14.68
CA THR A 193 -13.05 -25.55 15.82
C THR A 193 -11.72 -24.96 15.38
N ASN A 194 -11.38 -23.81 15.95
CA ASN A 194 -10.17 -23.05 15.66
C ASN A 194 -8.94 -23.68 16.36
N ALA A 195 -7.94 -24.12 15.58
CA ALA A 195 -6.71 -24.78 16.07
C ALA A 195 -5.56 -23.80 16.43
N VAL A 196 -5.77 -22.48 16.36
CA VAL A 196 -4.74 -21.45 16.65
C VAL A 196 -4.03 -21.57 18.03
N PRO A 197 -4.57 -22.18 19.10
CA PRO A 197 -3.84 -22.30 20.35
C PRO A 197 -2.54 -23.13 20.27
N ALA A 198 -2.35 -23.96 19.23
CA ALA A 198 -1.27 -24.94 19.16
C ALA A 198 0.11 -24.39 18.70
N VAL A 199 0.17 -23.24 18.02
CA VAL A 199 1.42 -22.75 17.36
C VAL A 199 2.30 -21.89 18.30
N ARG A 200 1.94 -21.72 19.58
CA ARG A 200 2.63 -20.80 20.49
C ARG A 200 3.87 -21.42 21.15
N ARG A 201 5.06 -21.17 20.60
CA ARG A 201 6.33 -21.33 21.35
C ARG A 201 6.48 -20.21 22.40
N LYS A 202 6.99 -20.60 23.58
CA LYS A 202 7.11 -19.84 24.84
C LYS A 202 8.11 -18.64 24.84
N ALA A 203 8.51 -18.10 23.68
CA ALA A 203 9.65 -17.17 23.60
C ALA A 203 9.40 -15.92 22.75
N GLN A 204 8.17 -15.42 22.65
CA GLN A 204 7.93 -14.13 21.97
C GLN A 204 8.17 -12.96 22.92
N ARG A 205 9.09 -12.08 22.51
CA ARG A 205 9.40 -10.80 23.17
C ARG A 205 8.33 -9.76 22.81
N THR A 206 8.18 -8.77 23.67
CA THR A 206 7.31 -7.61 23.52
C THR A 206 7.69 -6.83 22.26
N VAL A 207 6.73 -6.68 21.34
CA VAL A 207 6.88 -5.86 20.13
C VAL A 207 6.25 -4.51 20.41
N LEU A 208 6.97 -3.42 20.11
CA LEU A 208 6.47 -2.07 20.27
C LEU A 208 5.43 -1.80 19.16
N VAL A 209 4.15 -1.97 19.46
CA VAL A 209 3.07 -1.65 18.53
C VAL A 209 2.66 -0.20 18.74
N ARG A 210 2.97 0.66 17.76
CA ARG A 210 2.45 2.03 17.75
C ARG A 210 0.96 1.98 17.39
N GLN A 211 0.11 2.25 18.38
CA GLN A 211 -1.31 2.44 18.13
C GLN A 211 -1.53 3.82 17.51
N GLU A 212 -2.08 3.83 16.30
CA GLU A 212 -2.49 5.05 15.61
C GLU A 212 -4.01 5.00 15.47
N PRO A 213 -4.76 5.95 16.06
CA PRO A 213 -6.19 6.02 15.87
C PRO A 213 -6.48 6.35 14.40
N VAL A 214 -7.27 5.51 13.74
CA VAL A 214 -7.72 5.70 12.36
C VAL A 214 -9.22 5.93 12.36
N ASP A 215 -9.63 7.01 11.71
CA ASP A 215 -11.03 7.30 11.45
C ASP A 215 -11.54 6.43 10.30
N ASP A 216 -12.16 5.30 10.63
CA ASP A 216 -12.65 4.33 9.65
C ASP A 216 -14.18 4.22 9.61
N VAL A 217 -14.74 4.09 8.41
CA VAL A 217 -16.17 3.91 8.14
C VAL A 217 -16.33 2.72 7.19
N PRO A 218 -16.30 1.49 7.71
CA PRO A 218 -16.28 0.27 6.89
C PRO A 218 -17.66 0.02 6.27
N VAL A 219 -17.86 0.48 5.04
CA VAL A 219 -19.12 0.31 4.28
C VAL A 219 -18.79 -0.21 2.88
N SER A 220 -19.36 -1.35 2.50
CA SER A 220 -19.20 -1.89 1.14
C SER A 220 -19.74 -0.91 0.10
N GLY A 221 -19.03 -0.78 -1.01
CA GLY A 221 -19.54 -0.09 -2.20
C GLY A 221 -20.83 -0.76 -2.69
N LYS A 222 -21.74 0.02 -3.27
CA LYS A 222 -22.98 -0.50 -3.84
C LYS A 222 -23.00 -0.37 -5.34
N ASN A 223 -23.44 -1.42 -6.04
CA ASN A 223 -23.76 -1.31 -7.47
C ASN A 223 -25.02 -0.43 -7.67
N PRO A 224 -25.35 -0.01 -8.90
CA PRO A 224 -26.55 0.79 -9.14
C PRO A 224 -27.90 0.08 -8.85
N ASN A 225 -27.89 -1.25 -8.68
CA ASN A 225 -29.05 -2.01 -8.20
C ASN A 225 -29.18 -2.01 -6.65
N GLY A 226 -28.22 -1.39 -5.95
CA GLY A 226 -28.23 -1.22 -4.48
C GLY A 226 -27.61 -2.37 -3.70
N GLU A 227 -27.06 -3.37 -4.39
CA GLU A 227 -26.42 -4.55 -3.80
C GLU A 227 -24.96 -4.24 -3.44
N ALA A 228 -24.45 -4.88 -2.40
CA ALA A 228 -23.03 -4.79 -2.04
C ALA A 228 -22.17 -5.35 -3.19
N ALA A 229 -21.14 -4.59 -3.58
CA ALA A 229 -20.29 -4.95 -4.71
C ALA A 229 -18.82 -4.52 -4.48
N ALA A 230 -17.91 -5.46 -4.72
CA ALA A 230 -16.49 -5.19 -4.85
C ALA A 230 -16.19 -4.55 -6.22
N SER A 231 -14.94 -4.11 -6.42
CA SER A 231 -14.47 -3.63 -7.73
C SER A 231 -14.39 -4.81 -8.68
N ALA A 232 -14.43 -4.55 -9.98
CA ALA A 232 -14.43 -5.61 -10.99
C ALA A 232 -13.23 -6.56 -10.85
N ASP A 233 -12.04 -6.03 -10.51
CA ASP A 233 -10.80 -6.79 -10.28
C ASP A 233 -10.81 -7.66 -9.00
N LYS A 234 -11.67 -7.33 -8.03
CA LYS A 234 -11.78 -8.04 -6.75
C LYS A 234 -13.05 -8.89 -6.63
N THR A 235 -13.95 -8.76 -7.58
CA THR A 235 -15.18 -9.54 -7.61
C THR A 235 -14.84 -10.98 -7.97
N VAL A 236 -15.37 -11.93 -7.19
CA VAL A 236 -15.19 -13.35 -7.48
C VAL A 236 -15.92 -13.70 -8.77
N THR A 237 -15.19 -14.33 -9.69
CA THR A 237 -15.66 -14.76 -11.02
C THR A 237 -15.21 -16.20 -11.29
N ASN A 238 -15.75 -16.84 -12.33
CA ASN A 238 -15.37 -18.20 -12.76
C ASN A 238 -14.91 -18.18 -14.23
N GLY A 239 -13.73 -17.63 -14.48
CA GLY A 239 -13.11 -17.53 -15.82
C GLY A 239 -13.83 -16.62 -16.83
N CYS A 240 -15.03 -16.17 -16.49
CA CYS A 240 -15.85 -15.22 -17.23
C CYS A 240 -16.15 -14.01 -16.36
N PRO A 241 -16.33 -12.81 -16.93
CA PRO A 241 -16.67 -11.57 -16.22
C PRO A 241 -18.06 -11.54 -15.54
N VAL A 242 -18.63 -12.69 -15.13
CA VAL A 242 -19.88 -12.76 -14.36
C VAL A 242 -19.56 -12.77 -12.87
N SER A 243 -20.14 -11.84 -12.13
CA SER A 243 -20.04 -11.78 -10.66
C SER A 243 -20.67 -13.01 -10.00
N MET A 244 -19.92 -13.77 -9.19
CA MET A 244 -20.45 -14.91 -8.43
C MET A 244 -21.30 -14.49 -7.22
N VAL A 245 -21.53 -13.18 -7.03
CA VAL A 245 -22.39 -12.63 -5.98
C VAL A 245 -23.73 -12.19 -6.55
N THR A 246 -23.68 -11.27 -7.52
CA THR A 246 -24.85 -10.57 -8.06
C THR A 246 -25.31 -11.16 -9.41
N GLY A 247 -24.45 -11.93 -10.08
CA GLY A 247 -24.65 -12.44 -11.43
C GLY A 247 -24.67 -11.36 -12.51
N GLU A 248 -24.22 -10.14 -12.20
CA GLU A 248 -24.02 -9.10 -13.19
C GLU A 248 -22.76 -9.36 -14.03
N GLU A 249 -22.80 -9.01 -15.32
CA GLU A 249 -21.59 -8.91 -16.16
C GLU A 249 -20.77 -7.68 -15.74
N LEU A 250 -19.47 -7.87 -15.56
CA LEU A 250 -18.43 -6.89 -15.23
C LEU A 250 -17.32 -6.94 -16.28
N LEU A 251 -17.57 -6.34 -17.43
CA LEU A 251 -16.66 -6.40 -18.56
C LEU A 251 -15.81 -5.13 -18.65
N THR A 252 -14.56 -5.22 -18.21
CA THR A 252 -13.55 -4.15 -18.34
C THR A 252 -12.67 -4.38 -19.56
N LEU A 253 -12.56 -3.38 -20.43
CA LEU A 253 -11.73 -3.40 -21.63
C LEU A 253 -10.86 -2.14 -21.68
N THR A 254 -9.57 -2.31 -21.97
CA THR A 254 -8.63 -1.20 -22.18
C THR A 254 -8.52 -0.94 -23.67
N ASP A 255 -9.00 0.23 -24.12
CA ASP A 255 -8.94 0.58 -25.55
C ASP A 255 -7.67 1.38 -25.89
N GLY A 256 -6.96 1.93 -24.90
CA GLY A 256 -5.65 2.55 -25.10
C GLY A 256 -5.02 3.10 -23.83
N VAL A 257 -3.81 3.65 -23.96
CA VAL A 257 -3.00 4.12 -22.82
C VAL A 257 -2.40 5.49 -23.13
N LEU A 258 -2.52 6.42 -22.19
CA LEU A 258 -1.69 7.62 -22.12
C LEU A 258 -0.44 7.26 -21.32
N ASP A 259 0.70 7.20 -21.99
CA ASP A 259 1.98 6.97 -21.34
C ASP A 259 2.49 8.25 -20.62
N GLY A 260 3.52 8.08 -19.81
CA GLY A 260 4.06 9.14 -18.96
C GLY A 260 4.55 8.59 -17.62
N VAL A 261 5.00 9.49 -16.76
CA VAL A 261 5.38 9.15 -15.38
C VAL A 261 4.18 8.57 -14.60
N LEU A 262 3.00 9.17 -14.77
CA LEU A 262 1.74 8.64 -14.25
C LEU A 262 0.91 8.12 -15.44
N PRO A 263 1.02 6.84 -15.82
CA PRO A 263 0.30 6.30 -16.95
C PRO A 263 -1.20 6.22 -16.68
N PHE A 264 -2.01 6.37 -17.73
CA PHE A 264 -3.46 6.29 -17.65
C PHE A 264 -4.04 5.37 -18.72
N GLU A 265 -4.72 4.32 -18.29
CA GLU A 265 -5.44 3.43 -19.17
C GLU A 265 -6.83 4.01 -19.46
N TRP A 266 -7.12 4.24 -20.74
CA TRP A 266 -8.47 4.53 -21.19
C TRP A 266 -9.25 3.22 -21.25
N THR A 267 -9.99 2.97 -20.17
CA THR A 267 -10.85 1.80 -20.05
C THR A 267 -12.29 2.16 -20.35
N ARG A 268 -13.01 1.19 -20.91
CA ARG A 268 -14.47 1.15 -20.89
C ARG A 268 -14.91 -0.07 -20.09
N LEU A 269 -15.93 0.12 -19.26
CA LEU A 269 -16.44 -0.92 -18.38
C LEU A 269 -17.95 -1.03 -18.53
N TYR A 270 -18.42 -2.21 -18.91
CA TYR A 270 -19.84 -2.53 -18.88
C TYR A 270 -20.20 -3.19 -17.55
N ARG A 271 -21.26 -2.68 -16.92
CA ARG A 271 -21.85 -3.25 -15.71
C ARG A 271 -23.34 -3.45 -15.94
N THR A 272 -23.82 -4.68 -15.78
CA THR A 272 -25.25 -4.99 -16.04
C THR A 272 -26.20 -4.20 -15.15
N SER A 273 -25.84 -3.99 -13.88
CA SER A 273 -26.65 -3.16 -12.99
C SER A 273 -26.69 -1.67 -13.38
N ALA A 274 -25.78 -1.22 -14.26
CA ALA A 274 -25.69 0.18 -14.71
C ALA A 274 -26.46 0.47 -16.01
N VAL A 275 -27.32 -0.43 -16.50
CA VAL A 275 -28.06 -0.27 -17.79
C VAL A 275 -29.06 0.90 -17.83
N GLU A 276 -29.26 1.61 -16.71
CA GLU A 276 -30.03 2.86 -16.63
C GLU A 276 -29.13 4.12 -16.54
N VAL A 277 -27.80 3.94 -16.58
CA VAL A 277 -26.80 5.00 -16.38
C VAL A 277 -26.03 5.22 -17.68
N ASP A 278 -26.06 6.44 -18.22
CA ASP A 278 -25.23 6.87 -19.36
C ASP A 278 -24.25 7.96 -18.89
N VAL A 279 -22.96 7.65 -18.93
CA VAL A 279 -21.86 8.59 -18.60
C VAL A 279 -21.05 8.99 -19.83
N GLY A 280 -21.62 8.83 -21.03
CA GLY A 280 -21.04 9.28 -22.29
C GLY A 280 -20.56 8.16 -23.21
N LEU A 281 -20.54 6.90 -22.76
CA LEU A 281 -20.29 5.71 -23.60
C LEU A 281 -21.56 4.88 -23.85
N GLY A 282 -22.74 5.46 -23.63
CA GLY A 282 -24.01 4.76 -23.74
C GLY A 282 -24.39 4.05 -22.44
N VAL A 283 -25.66 3.65 -22.36
CA VAL A 283 -26.23 3.01 -21.17
C VAL A 283 -25.50 1.71 -20.80
N GLY A 284 -25.24 1.51 -19.51
CA GLY A 284 -24.51 0.33 -18.99
C GLY A 284 -22.99 0.45 -19.09
N TRP A 285 -22.48 1.36 -19.91
CA TRP A 285 -21.04 1.58 -20.10
C TRP A 285 -20.53 2.79 -19.31
N SER A 286 -19.34 2.61 -18.74
CA SER A 286 -18.58 3.61 -18.01
C SER A 286 -17.15 3.69 -18.53
N HIS A 287 -16.36 4.65 -18.05
CA HIS A 287 -14.96 4.82 -18.46
C HIS A 287 -14.08 5.31 -17.32
N GLY A 288 -12.75 5.17 -17.45
CA GLY A 288 -11.77 5.51 -16.41
C GLY A 288 -11.79 6.95 -15.87
N LEU A 289 -12.53 7.87 -16.50
CA LEU A 289 -12.72 9.27 -16.05
C LEU A 289 -14.14 9.58 -15.56
N ALA A 290 -15.03 8.58 -15.46
CA ALA A 290 -16.45 8.74 -15.12
C ALA A 290 -16.73 8.98 -13.62
N GLN A 291 -15.68 9.17 -12.82
CA GLN A 291 -15.80 9.40 -11.39
C GLN A 291 -16.45 10.74 -11.07
N ARG A 292 -17.29 10.75 -10.04
CA ARG A 292 -18.05 11.94 -9.62
C ARG A 292 -18.35 11.91 -8.15
N LEU A 293 -18.58 13.09 -7.59
CA LEU A 293 -18.81 13.27 -6.17
C LEU A 293 -20.06 14.11 -5.97
N VAL A 294 -20.97 13.64 -5.10
CA VAL A 294 -22.17 14.36 -4.72
C VAL A 294 -22.15 14.59 -3.21
N VAL A 295 -22.25 15.85 -2.80
CA VAL A 295 -22.40 16.22 -1.39
C VAL A 295 -23.89 16.20 -1.04
N SER A 296 -24.25 15.46 0.01
CA SER A 296 -25.64 15.30 0.47
C SER A 296 -25.71 15.47 1.99
N GLY A 297 -26.07 16.67 2.44
CA GLY A 297 -26.08 17.00 3.87
C GLY A 297 -24.67 16.91 4.45
N ASP A 298 -24.48 16.02 5.44
CA ASP A 298 -23.20 15.80 6.13
C ASP A 298 -22.37 14.66 5.53
N SER A 299 -22.77 14.12 4.37
CA SER A 299 -22.07 13.04 3.69
C SER A 299 -21.66 13.39 2.26
N VAL A 300 -20.65 12.67 1.80
CA VAL A 300 -20.16 12.66 0.43
C VAL A 300 -20.43 11.29 -0.17
N VAL A 301 -21.14 11.24 -1.28
CA VAL A 301 -21.29 10.02 -2.09
C VAL A 301 -20.35 10.12 -3.27
N TRP A 302 -19.33 9.28 -3.28
CA TRP A 302 -18.45 9.08 -4.40
C TRP A 302 -19.02 7.98 -5.29
N THR A 303 -19.25 8.28 -6.56
CA THR A 303 -19.46 7.25 -7.57
C THR A 303 -18.15 7.05 -8.34
N ASP A 304 -17.60 5.86 -8.25
CA ASP A 304 -16.35 5.51 -8.91
C ASP A 304 -16.53 5.29 -10.43
N HIS A 305 -15.44 4.94 -11.10
CA HIS A 305 -15.42 4.74 -12.55
C HIS A 305 -16.17 3.48 -13.00
N GLU A 306 -16.55 2.59 -12.07
CA GLU A 306 -17.34 1.38 -12.34
C GLU A 306 -18.83 1.57 -12.01
N ASN A 307 -19.27 2.80 -11.75
CA ASN A 307 -20.61 3.17 -11.25
C ASN A 307 -20.96 2.63 -9.85
N ARG A 308 -19.98 2.26 -9.02
CA ARG A 308 -20.25 1.90 -7.63
C ARG A 308 -20.34 3.16 -6.77
N SER A 309 -21.31 3.17 -5.87
CA SER A 309 -21.50 4.28 -4.92
C SER A 309 -20.91 3.93 -3.56
N ILE A 310 -20.06 4.81 -3.04
CA ILE A 310 -19.39 4.69 -1.75
C ILE A 310 -19.66 5.99 -0.97
N SER A 311 -20.17 5.86 0.25
CA SER A 311 -20.49 7.01 1.10
C SER A 311 -19.38 7.24 2.13
N PHE A 312 -19.00 8.50 2.29
CA PHE A 312 -18.10 8.97 3.34
C PHE A 312 -18.78 10.09 4.13
N PRO A 313 -18.44 10.28 5.41
CA PRO A 313 -18.69 11.55 6.08
C PRO A 313 -17.85 12.66 5.42
N ILE A 314 -18.31 13.92 5.50
CA ILE A 314 -17.52 15.06 5.00
C ILE A 314 -16.24 15.20 5.86
N PRO A 315 -15.04 15.22 5.26
CA PRO A 315 -13.81 15.46 6.01
C PRO A 315 -13.77 16.91 6.52
N THR A 316 -13.16 17.11 7.69
CA THR A 316 -13.07 18.44 8.34
C THR A 316 -11.63 18.72 8.77
N VAL A 317 -11.30 19.94 9.17
CA VAL A 317 -9.97 20.24 9.73
C VAL A 317 -9.66 19.37 10.96
N ALA A 318 -10.68 18.96 11.72
CA ALA A 318 -10.53 18.05 12.86
C ALA A 318 -10.37 16.57 12.45
N ARG A 319 -10.92 16.18 11.29
CA ARG A 319 -10.85 14.83 10.71
C ARG A 319 -10.46 14.94 9.23
N PRO A 320 -9.19 15.27 8.94
CA PRO A 320 -8.75 15.62 7.60
C PRO A 320 -8.67 14.43 6.66
N ALA A 321 -8.68 13.21 7.21
CA ALA A 321 -8.65 11.94 6.48
C ALA A 321 -9.68 10.99 7.11
N ILE A 322 -10.49 10.34 6.28
CA ILE A 322 -11.43 9.30 6.70
C ILE A 322 -11.26 8.11 5.78
N THR A 323 -10.98 6.94 6.35
CA THR A 323 -10.83 5.69 5.60
C THR A 323 -12.16 4.94 5.53
N ASN A 324 -12.29 4.10 4.51
CA ASN A 324 -13.29 3.05 4.43
C ASN A 324 -12.57 1.77 4.05
N SER A 325 -12.31 0.92 5.04
CA SER A 325 -11.59 -0.34 4.87
C SER A 325 -12.28 -1.31 3.90
N LEU A 326 -13.61 -1.35 3.85
CA LEU A 326 -14.38 -2.25 2.97
C LEU A 326 -14.35 -1.79 1.51
N ALA A 327 -14.27 -0.48 1.26
CA ALA A 327 -14.15 0.06 -0.08
C ALA A 327 -12.68 0.25 -0.53
N GLU A 328 -11.72 0.01 0.38
CA GLU A 328 -10.30 0.28 0.21
C GLU A 328 -10.03 1.68 -0.36
N ALA A 329 -10.73 2.65 0.20
CA ALA A 329 -10.70 4.03 -0.24
C ALA A 329 -10.69 4.97 0.96
N ALA A 330 -10.21 6.19 0.74
CA ALA A 330 -10.17 7.22 1.75
C ALA A 330 -10.49 8.58 1.14
N ILE A 331 -11.10 9.47 1.93
CA ILE A 331 -11.40 10.85 1.55
C ILE A 331 -10.58 11.82 2.40
N TYR A 332 -10.09 12.88 1.77
CA TYR A 332 -9.25 13.90 2.37
C TYR A 332 -9.69 15.30 1.99
N LEU A 333 -9.40 16.27 2.86
CA LEU A 333 -9.39 17.67 2.45
C LEU A 333 -8.16 17.93 1.57
N GLY A 334 -8.39 18.55 0.41
CA GLY A 334 -7.34 18.97 -0.50
C GLY A 334 -6.58 20.22 -0.01
N ALA A 335 -5.66 20.69 -0.86
CA ALA A 335 -4.86 21.87 -0.54
C ALA A 335 -5.69 23.18 -0.65
N SER A 336 -6.76 23.14 -1.45
CA SER A 336 -7.72 24.24 -1.57
C SER A 336 -8.96 23.96 -0.70
N PRO A 337 -9.60 24.98 -0.09
CA PRO A 337 -10.74 24.77 0.82
C PRO A 337 -11.96 24.06 0.21
N ASP A 338 -12.10 24.14 -1.11
CA ASP A 338 -13.16 23.56 -1.95
C ASP A 338 -12.76 22.22 -2.60
N GLU A 339 -11.54 21.75 -2.36
CA GLU A 339 -11.00 20.54 -2.96
C GLU A 339 -11.21 19.34 -2.04
N LEU A 340 -11.83 18.28 -2.58
CA LEU A 340 -11.91 16.97 -1.96
C LEU A 340 -11.03 16.00 -2.74
N VAL A 341 -10.23 15.23 -2.02
CA VAL A 341 -9.34 14.23 -2.64
C VAL A 341 -9.79 12.85 -2.21
N LEU A 342 -10.04 11.95 -3.16
CA LEU A 342 -10.30 10.53 -2.91
C LEU A 342 -9.02 9.75 -3.21
N ALA A 343 -8.55 8.94 -2.28
CA ALA A 343 -7.53 7.95 -2.56
C ALA A 343 -8.17 6.57 -2.74
N GLN A 344 -7.75 5.86 -3.79
CA GLN A 344 -8.03 4.44 -3.97
C GLN A 344 -6.82 3.82 -4.65
N ALA A 345 -6.36 2.69 -4.11
CA ALA A 345 -5.07 2.09 -4.47
C ALA A 345 -3.93 3.14 -4.39
N SER A 346 -3.14 3.30 -5.45
CA SER A 346 -2.02 4.25 -5.53
C SER A 346 -2.38 5.60 -6.17
N ARG A 347 -3.66 5.89 -6.37
CA ARG A 347 -4.13 7.10 -7.07
C ARG A 347 -4.92 8.02 -6.16
N PHE A 348 -4.76 9.31 -6.39
CA PHE A 348 -5.51 10.39 -5.76
C PHE A 348 -6.35 11.12 -6.81
N TYR A 349 -7.65 11.17 -6.58
CA TYR A 349 -8.64 11.79 -7.47
C TYR A 349 -9.07 13.13 -6.89
N HIS A 350 -8.79 14.21 -7.60
CA HIS A 350 -9.01 15.58 -7.14
C HIS A 350 -10.35 16.12 -7.66
N PHE A 351 -11.25 16.45 -6.75
CA PHE A 351 -12.57 16.98 -7.05
C PHE A 351 -12.70 18.43 -6.61
N ARG A 352 -13.33 19.25 -7.44
CA ARG A 352 -13.83 20.59 -7.10
C ARG A 352 -15.26 20.70 -7.58
N ASP A 353 -16.14 21.22 -6.73
CA ASP A 353 -17.59 21.31 -6.99
C ASP A 353 -18.21 19.97 -7.47
N GLY A 354 -17.73 18.85 -6.92
CA GLY A 354 -18.19 17.50 -7.28
C GLY A 354 -17.61 16.90 -8.56
N VAL A 355 -16.75 17.66 -9.26
CA VAL A 355 -16.25 17.32 -10.59
C VAL A 355 -14.75 16.97 -10.54
N LEU A 356 -14.36 15.88 -11.20
CA LEU A 356 -12.95 15.46 -11.29
C LEU A 356 -12.14 16.47 -12.13
N THR A 357 -11.03 16.95 -11.56
CA THR A 357 -10.13 17.98 -12.13
C THR A 357 -8.71 17.47 -12.38
N ALA A 358 -8.23 16.52 -11.58
CA ALA A 358 -6.92 15.91 -11.74
C ALA A 358 -6.87 14.50 -11.13
N ILE A 359 -5.89 13.72 -11.56
CA ILE A 359 -5.49 12.46 -10.93
C ILE A 359 -4.00 12.58 -10.60
N SER A 360 -3.59 12.22 -9.39
CA SER A 360 -2.18 12.21 -8.99
C SER A 360 -1.76 10.91 -8.33
N ASP A 361 -0.46 10.76 -8.11
CA ASP A 361 0.15 9.73 -7.26
C ASP A 361 0.78 10.36 -6.00
N ALA A 362 1.50 9.55 -5.22
CA ALA A 362 2.19 10.00 -4.01
C ALA A 362 3.28 11.05 -4.29
N TYR A 363 3.89 11.02 -5.48
CA TYR A 363 4.92 11.97 -5.90
C TYR A 363 4.36 13.28 -6.47
N ASP A 364 3.03 13.46 -6.44
CA ASP A 364 2.33 14.59 -7.07
C ASP A 364 2.55 14.66 -8.59
N ASN A 365 2.87 13.53 -9.24
CA ASN A 365 2.78 13.45 -10.69
C ASN A 365 1.30 13.57 -11.06
N ARG A 366 0.94 14.47 -11.99
CA ARG A 366 -0.47 14.84 -12.22
C ARG A 366 -0.91 14.67 -13.67
N LEU A 367 -2.03 13.99 -13.82
CA LEU A 367 -2.89 14.07 -15.00
C LEU A 367 -3.90 15.19 -14.78
N ARG A 368 -4.00 16.12 -15.73
CA ARG A 368 -4.93 17.25 -15.67
C ARG A 368 -6.11 17.02 -16.59
N ILE A 369 -7.31 17.29 -16.09
CA ILE A 369 -8.55 17.09 -16.83
C ILE A 369 -9.08 18.45 -17.27
N PHE A 370 -9.19 18.63 -18.58
CA PHE A 370 -9.76 19.82 -19.19
C PHE A 370 -11.16 19.53 -19.68
N ARG A 371 -12.03 20.53 -19.58
CA ARG A 371 -13.43 20.44 -19.99
C ARG A 371 -13.76 21.45 -21.06
N ASP A 372 -14.69 21.07 -21.93
CA ASP A 372 -15.23 21.98 -22.93
C ASP A 372 -16.22 22.98 -22.31
N VAL A 373 -16.74 23.87 -23.14
CA VAL A 373 -17.72 24.90 -22.73
C VAL A 373 -19.05 24.32 -22.22
N LEU A 374 -19.34 23.04 -22.48
CA LEU A 374 -20.51 22.32 -21.99
C LEU A 374 -20.21 21.54 -20.70
N GLY A 375 -18.99 21.65 -20.16
CA GLY A 375 -18.56 20.96 -18.95
C GLY A 375 -18.19 19.48 -19.16
N ARG A 376 -18.14 19.00 -20.40
CA ARG A 376 -17.74 17.61 -20.71
C ARG A 376 -16.22 17.49 -20.72
N ILE A 377 -15.68 16.32 -20.38
CA ILE A 377 -14.24 16.10 -20.40
C ILE A 377 -13.74 16.15 -21.84
N GLU A 378 -12.90 17.12 -22.16
CA GLU A 378 -12.32 17.27 -23.50
C GLU A 378 -10.96 16.57 -23.59
N ARG A 379 -10.15 16.67 -22.54
CA ARG A 379 -8.76 16.22 -22.58
C ARG A 379 -8.27 15.74 -21.21
N VAL A 380 -7.48 14.67 -21.21
CA VAL A 380 -6.59 14.31 -20.09
C VAL A 380 -5.14 14.49 -20.54
N ASP A 381 -4.42 15.39 -19.87
CA ASP A 381 -3.05 15.81 -20.19
C ASP A 381 -2.09 15.33 -19.12
N ASN A 382 -0.98 14.71 -19.53
CA ASN A 382 0.06 14.25 -18.60
C ASN A 382 1.10 15.31 -18.24
N GLY A 383 0.99 16.53 -18.78
CA GLY A 383 1.85 17.66 -18.47
C GLY A 383 3.20 17.65 -19.18
N VAL A 384 3.49 16.65 -20.02
CA VAL A 384 4.74 16.51 -20.79
C VAL A 384 4.48 16.49 -22.30
N GLY A 385 3.44 17.21 -22.71
CA GLY A 385 3.07 17.43 -24.11
C GLY A 385 2.39 16.23 -24.76
N ARG A 386 1.70 15.39 -23.99
CA ARG A 386 0.92 14.24 -24.46
C ARG A 386 -0.44 14.22 -23.78
N SER A 387 -1.48 13.85 -24.52
CA SER A 387 -2.83 13.79 -23.99
C SER A 387 -3.71 12.79 -24.72
N LEU A 388 -4.79 12.38 -24.05
CA LEU A 388 -5.95 11.81 -24.75
C LEU A 388 -7.00 12.89 -24.91
N PHE A 389 -7.51 13.02 -26.12
CA PHE A 389 -8.55 13.97 -26.50
C PHE A 389 -9.84 13.23 -26.85
N LEU A 390 -10.95 13.64 -26.24
CA LEU A 390 -12.24 12.98 -26.34
C LEU A 390 -13.10 13.73 -27.35
N ARG A 391 -13.50 13.05 -28.44
CA ARG A 391 -14.42 13.60 -29.44
C ARG A 391 -15.85 13.20 -29.11
N TYR A 392 -16.78 14.15 -29.23
CA TYR A 392 -18.19 13.93 -28.93
C TYR A 392 -19.09 14.08 -30.15
N GLY A 393 -20.13 13.24 -30.22
CA GLY A 393 -21.24 13.32 -31.17
C GLY A 393 -22.56 13.05 -30.42
N ALA A 394 -23.56 13.91 -30.62
CA ALA A 394 -24.86 13.80 -29.94
C ALA A 394 -24.78 13.60 -28.39
N GLY A 395 -23.78 14.20 -27.75
CA GLY A 395 -23.57 14.10 -26.29
C GLY A 395 -22.75 12.89 -25.83
N ARG A 396 -22.38 11.96 -26.71
CA ARG A 396 -21.58 10.77 -26.37
C ARG A 396 -20.18 10.83 -26.97
N ILE A 397 -19.23 10.13 -26.34
CA ILE A 397 -17.86 10.00 -26.82
C ILE A 397 -17.88 9.10 -28.05
N VAL A 398 -17.53 9.64 -29.21
CA VAL A 398 -17.49 8.89 -30.47
C VAL A 398 -16.08 8.44 -30.83
N ALA A 399 -15.06 8.98 -30.18
CA ALA A 399 -13.68 8.58 -30.36
C ALA A 399 -12.75 9.15 -29.29
N VAL A 400 -11.61 8.50 -29.12
CA VAL A 400 -10.48 8.99 -28.32
C VAL A 400 -9.25 9.07 -29.21
N ASP A 401 -8.60 10.22 -29.21
CA ASP A 401 -7.40 10.50 -30.00
C ASP A 401 -6.20 10.69 -29.07
N TYR A 402 -5.08 10.07 -29.40
CA TYR A 402 -3.79 10.35 -28.77
C TYR A 402 -3.18 11.59 -29.43
N GLN A 403 -2.96 12.64 -28.65
CA GLN A 403 -2.40 13.91 -29.13
C GLN A 403 -1.04 14.19 -28.52
N ILE A 404 -0.17 14.81 -29.33
CA ILE A 404 1.14 15.31 -28.91
C ILE A 404 1.24 16.80 -29.18
N GLN A 405 2.01 17.51 -28.36
CA GLN A 405 2.37 18.91 -28.62
C GLN A 405 3.54 18.97 -29.59
N ARG A 406 3.38 19.73 -30.69
CA ARG A 406 4.47 20.07 -31.61
C ARG A 406 4.55 21.57 -31.79
N ALA A 407 5.78 22.07 -31.94
CA ALA A 407 6.02 23.47 -32.26
C ALA A 407 5.87 23.69 -33.77
N GLU A 408 5.04 24.64 -34.19
CA GLU A 408 4.97 25.09 -35.58
C GLU A 408 5.99 26.21 -35.82
N GLY A 409 7.21 25.84 -36.20
CA GLY A 409 8.29 26.80 -36.44
C GLY A 409 8.72 27.53 -35.17
N ARG A 410 8.46 28.85 -35.10
CA ARG A 410 8.66 29.69 -33.89
C ARG A 410 7.34 30.04 -33.18
N GLY A 411 6.22 29.45 -33.61
CA GLY A 411 4.92 29.63 -32.98
C GLY A 411 4.77 28.88 -31.66
N PRO A 412 3.64 29.04 -30.95
CA PRO A 412 3.34 28.26 -29.77
C PRO A 412 3.19 26.77 -30.11
N TYR A 413 3.32 25.92 -29.11
CA TYR A 413 2.99 24.50 -29.24
C TYR A 413 1.50 24.33 -29.55
N VAL A 414 1.21 23.47 -30.51
CA VAL A 414 -0.15 23.07 -30.89
C VAL A 414 -0.32 21.57 -30.68
N TRP A 415 -1.53 21.17 -30.31
CA TRP A 415 -1.89 19.77 -30.19
C TRP A 415 -2.16 19.18 -31.58
N ILE A 416 -1.48 18.08 -31.89
CA ILE A 416 -1.66 17.33 -33.13
C ILE A 416 -2.05 15.91 -32.76
N THR A 417 -3.10 15.40 -33.40
CA THR A 417 -3.50 13.99 -33.28
C THR A 417 -2.47 13.11 -33.97
N GLU A 418 -1.78 12.29 -33.19
CA GLU A 418 -0.84 11.28 -33.69
C GLU A 418 -1.58 10.00 -34.08
N GLN A 419 -2.62 9.64 -33.33
CA GLN A 419 -3.38 8.41 -33.56
C GLN A 419 -4.83 8.54 -33.09
N ASN A 420 -5.79 7.99 -33.85
CA ASN A 420 -7.11 7.68 -33.31
C ASN A 420 -7.01 6.32 -32.58
N VAL A 421 -7.11 6.35 -31.26
CA VAL A 421 -6.93 5.16 -30.40
C VAL A 421 -8.11 4.20 -30.59
N VAL A 422 -9.31 4.76 -30.51
CA VAL A 422 -10.56 4.02 -30.61
C VAL A 422 -11.68 4.92 -31.13
N SER A 423 -12.62 4.33 -31.85
CA SER A 423 -13.87 4.94 -32.30
C SER A 423 -15.07 4.12 -31.84
N TYR A 424 -16.16 4.79 -31.49
CA TYR A 424 -17.37 4.20 -30.94
C TYR A 424 -18.59 4.55 -31.81
N THR A 425 -19.47 3.56 -31.99
CA THR A 425 -20.74 3.74 -32.72
C THR A 425 -21.92 3.35 -31.84
N TYR A 426 -23.02 4.05 -32.05
CA TYR A 426 -24.23 3.93 -31.23
C TYR A 426 -25.45 3.67 -32.11
N ASP A 427 -26.45 2.99 -31.56
CA ASP A 427 -27.79 2.96 -32.16
C ASP A 427 -28.63 4.18 -31.78
N ASP A 428 -29.86 4.25 -32.31
CA ASP A 428 -30.80 5.36 -32.06
C ASP A 428 -31.25 5.45 -30.59
N LEU A 429 -31.13 4.36 -29.84
CA LEU A 429 -31.40 4.33 -28.39
C LEU A 429 -30.17 4.75 -27.56
N GLY A 430 -29.04 5.01 -28.20
CA GLY A 430 -27.82 5.43 -27.54
C GLY A 430 -27.00 4.31 -26.91
N ARG A 431 -27.25 3.05 -27.27
CA ARG A 431 -26.45 1.90 -26.81
C ARG A 431 -25.18 1.80 -27.65
N LEU A 432 -24.04 1.49 -27.02
CA LEU A 432 -22.78 1.27 -27.72
C LEU A 432 -22.85 -0.03 -28.54
N VAL A 433 -22.91 0.05 -29.86
CA VAL A 433 -23.04 -1.13 -30.73
C VAL A 433 -21.72 -1.60 -31.32
N SER A 434 -20.70 -0.73 -31.38
CA SER A 434 -19.36 -1.15 -31.78
C SER A 434 -18.27 -0.24 -31.23
N ALA A 435 -17.12 -0.84 -30.93
CA ALA A 435 -15.86 -0.17 -30.63
C ALA A 435 -14.79 -0.67 -31.61
N THR A 436 -14.15 0.25 -32.33
CA THR A 436 -13.15 -0.03 -33.36
C THR A 436 -11.81 0.56 -32.97
N ASN A 437 -10.77 -0.26 -32.89
CA ASN A 437 -9.42 0.19 -32.52
C ASN A 437 -8.68 0.85 -33.70
N ALA A 438 -7.46 1.33 -33.43
CA ALA A 438 -6.63 2.05 -34.40
C ALA A 438 -6.26 1.29 -35.69
N VAL A 439 -6.34 -0.05 -35.69
CA VAL A 439 -6.11 -0.89 -36.89
C VAL A 439 -7.39 -1.32 -37.60
N GLY A 440 -8.56 -0.88 -37.11
CA GLY A 440 -9.87 -1.20 -37.71
C GLY A 440 -10.51 -2.49 -37.19
N GLU A 441 -9.90 -3.18 -36.23
CA GLU A 441 -10.50 -4.33 -35.57
C GLU A 441 -11.65 -3.84 -34.68
N SER A 442 -12.80 -4.50 -34.78
CA SER A 442 -14.03 -4.04 -34.12
C SER A 442 -14.62 -5.11 -33.23
N GLU A 443 -15.03 -4.71 -32.04
CA GLU A 443 -15.98 -5.46 -31.21
C GLU A 443 -17.39 -4.94 -31.44
N VAL A 444 -18.38 -5.83 -31.38
CA VAL A 444 -19.80 -5.50 -31.60
C VAL A 444 -20.66 -6.02 -30.46
N TYR A 445 -21.71 -5.27 -30.12
CA TYR A 445 -22.60 -5.58 -29.00
C TYR A 445 -24.06 -5.59 -29.44
N ARG A 446 -24.83 -6.54 -28.92
CA ARG A 446 -26.29 -6.56 -29.05
C ARG A 446 -26.92 -6.61 -27.67
N TYR A 447 -28.11 -6.04 -27.59
CA TYR A 447 -28.81 -5.84 -26.33
C TYR A 447 -30.27 -6.26 -26.45
N ASP A 448 -30.88 -6.57 -25.31
CA ASP A 448 -32.33 -6.68 -25.18
C ASP A 448 -33.01 -5.29 -25.14
N GLU A 449 -34.33 -5.28 -24.93
CA GLU A 449 -35.14 -4.05 -24.85
C GLU A 449 -34.85 -3.20 -23.60
N GLN A 450 -34.23 -3.77 -22.56
CA GLN A 450 -33.86 -3.10 -21.32
C GLN A 450 -32.35 -2.78 -21.25
N HIS A 451 -31.70 -2.77 -22.41
CA HIS A 451 -30.29 -2.42 -22.60
C HIS A 451 -29.28 -3.40 -21.97
N VAL A 452 -29.68 -4.63 -21.66
CA VAL A 452 -28.78 -5.68 -21.17
C VAL A 452 -28.11 -6.37 -22.35
N ILE A 453 -26.78 -6.56 -22.30
CA ILE A 453 -26.02 -7.28 -23.34
C ILE A 453 -26.52 -8.74 -23.47
N VAL A 454 -26.79 -9.15 -24.70
CA VAL A 454 -27.14 -10.54 -25.05
C VAL A 454 -26.12 -11.19 -25.99
N GLU A 455 -25.31 -10.38 -26.69
CA GLU A 455 -24.26 -10.87 -27.58
C GLU A 455 -23.09 -9.88 -27.64
N ARG A 456 -21.87 -10.42 -27.65
CA ARG A 456 -20.62 -9.71 -27.89
C ARG A 456 -19.83 -10.44 -28.96
N GLY A 457 -19.58 -9.79 -30.10
CA GLY A 457 -18.71 -10.30 -31.15
C GLY A 457 -17.32 -9.66 -31.06
N LEU A 458 -16.26 -10.48 -31.14
CA LEU A 458 -14.87 -10.02 -31.23
C LEU A 458 -14.42 -9.91 -32.69
N ALA A 459 -13.38 -9.10 -32.94
CA ALA A 459 -12.79 -8.94 -34.27
C ALA A 459 -12.30 -10.25 -34.91
N GLY A 460 -11.86 -11.22 -34.08
CA GLY A 460 -11.44 -12.55 -34.52
C GLY A 460 -12.58 -13.50 -34.92
N GLY A 461 -13.84 -13.05 -34.88
CA GLY A 461 -15.02 -13.84 -35.26
C GLY A 461 -15.64 -14.68 -34.14
N ALA A 462 -14.98 -14.78 -32.98
CA ALA A 462 -15.57 -15.38 -31.79
C ALA A 462 -16.73 -14.51 -31.27
N SER A 463 -17.84 -15.14 -30.88
CA SER A 463 -18.98 -14.45 -30.26
C SER A 463 -19.31 -15.07 -28.92
N PHE A 464 -19.75 -14.24 -27.97
CA PHE A 464 -20.19 -14.63 -26.64
C PHE A 464 -21.64 -14.22 -26.46
N PHE A 465 -22.40 -15.00 -25.69
CA PHE A 465 -23.83 -14.86 -25.54
C PHE A 465 -24.24 -15.08 -24.08
N TRP A 466 -25.28 -14.36 -23.66
CA TRP A 466 -25.80 -14.42 -22.30
C TRP A 466 -27.29 -14.74 -22.29
N ALA A 467 -27.72 -15.44 -21.24
CA ALA A 467 -29.12 -15.58 -20.86
C ALA A 467 -29.32 -15.09 -19.44
N TRP A 468 -30.44 -14.40 -19.23
CA TRP A 468 -30.77 -13.68 -17.99
C TRP A 468 -32.12 -14.16 -17.45
N GLU A 469 -32.26 -14.35 -16.14
CA GLU A 469 -33.55 -14.72 -15.51
C GLU A 469 -34.42 -13.52 -15.09
N ARG A 470 -33.83 -12.32 -15.03
CA ARG A 470 -34.44 -11.03 -14.66
C ARG A 470 -34.17 -9.99 -15.75
N SER A 471 -34.62 -8.74 -15.59
CA SER A 471 -34.47 -7.68 -16.61
C SER A 471 -33.90 -6.38 -16.05
N GLY A 472 -33.40 -5.51 -16.94
CA GLY A 472 -32.82 -4.22 -16.61
C GLY A 472 -31.67 -4.34 -15.60
N LYS A 473 -31.55 -3.38 -14.69
CA LYS A 473 -30.49 -3.38 -13.67
C LYS A 473 -30.50 -4.56 -12.70
N ALA A 474 -31.61 -5.29 -12.62
CA ALA A 474 -31.76 -6.48 -11.79
C ALA A 474 -31.45 -7.78 -12.56
N ALA A 475 -31.05 -7.71 -13.83
CA ALA A 475 -30.70 -8.87 -14.64
C ALA A 475 -29.55 -9.68 -14.00
N ARG A 476 -29.77 -10.99 -13.87
CA ARG A 476 -28.85 -11.95 -13.26
C ARG A 476 -28.55 -13.07 -14.25
N CYS A 477 -27.27 -13.29 -14.55
CA CYS A 477 -26.82 -14.23 -15.58
C CYS A 477 -27.12 -15.67 -15.16
N VAL A 478 -27.77 -16.45 -16.02
CA VAL A 478 -28.02 -17.89 -15.79
C VAL A 478 -27.29 -18.78 -16.79
N ARG A 479 -26.77 -18.20 -17.87
CA ARG A 479 -25.93 -18.91 -18.83
C ARG A 479 -25.04 -17.94 -19.59
N HIS A 480 -23.79 -18.32 -19.80
CA HIS A 480 -22.82 -17.61 -20.62
C HIS A 480 -22.09 -18.61 -21.52
N TRP A 481 -22.16 -18.44 -22.84
CA TRP A 481 -21.57 -19.39 -23.79
C TRP A 481 -20.92 -18.68 -24.96
N ALA A 482 -19.97 -19.35 -25.62
CA ALA A 482 -19.31 -18.86 -26.81
C ALA A 482 -19.82 -19.53 -28.09
N SER A 483 -19.44 -19.00 -29.24
CA SER A 483 -19.68 -19.59 -30.56
C SER A 483 -18.88 -20.90 -30.78
N PHE A 484 -17.96 -21.24 -29.87
CA PHE A 484 -17.20 -22.48 -29.84
C PHE A 484 -17.55 -23.32 -28.60
N SER A 485 -17.50 -24.64 -28.74
CA SER A 485 -18.08 -25.57 -27.75
C SER A 485 -17.33 -25.70 -26.43
N GLN A 486 -16.12 -25.16 -26.33
CA GLN A 486 -15.28 -25.26 -25.12
C GLN A 486 -15.79 -24.36 -23.99
N MET A 487 -16.78 -23.50 -24.24
CA MET A 487 -17.30 -22.55 -23.27
C MET A 487 -18.83 -22.48 -23.32
N ASP A 488 -19.46 -23.06 -22.30
CA ASP A 488 -20.89 -23.00 -21.99
C ASP A 488 -21.04 -23.21 -20.48
N THR A 489 -21.19 -22.10 -19.75
CA THR A 489 -21.30 -22.09 -18.30
C THR A 489 -22.73 -21.75 -17.91
N ARG A 490 -23.29 -22.49 -16.95
CA ARG A 490 -24.63 -22.23 -16.40
C ARG A 490 -24.56 -21.93 -14.91
N TYR A 491 -25.42 -21.03 -14.46
CA TYR A 491 -25.45 -20.56 -13.07
C TYR A 491 -26.80 -20.88 -12.46
N VAL A 492 -26.79 -21.55 -11.31
CA VAL A 492 -27.96 -21.82 -10.49
C VAL A 492 -27.78 -21.07 -9.18
N TRP A 493 -28.65 -20.09 -8.95
CA TRP A 493 -28.53 -19.19 -7.81
C TRP A 493 -29.45 -19.63 -6.66
N GLY A 494 -28.89 -19.73 -5.46
CA GLY A 494 -29.62 -19.91 -4.20
C GLY A 494 -30.09 -18.59 -3.60
N ASP A 495 -30.91 -18.67 -2.55
CA ASP A 495 -31.41 -17.52 -1.79
C ASP A 495 -30.49 -17.12 -0.62
N ASP A 496 -29.46 -17.93 -0.33
CA ASP A 496 -28.53 -17.85 0.79
C ASP A 496 -27.15 -17.32 0.39
N GLY A 497 -27.05 -16.61 -0.74
CA GLY A 497 -25.77 -16.12 -1.29
C GLY A 497 -24.94 -17.20 -1.96
N GLN A 498 -25.50 -18.39 -2.18
CA GLN A 498 -24.89 -19.49 -2.92
C GLN A 498 -25.11 -19.35 -4.44
N VAL A 499 -24.09 -19.71 -5.22
CA VAL A 499 -24.22 -20.00 -6.64
C VAL A 499 -23.53 -21.32 -6.97
N THR A 500 -24.23 -22.18 -7.73
CA THR A 500 -23.67 -23.37 -8.35
C THR A 500 -23.38 -23.10 -9.82
N VAL A 501 -22.13 -23.29 -10.21
CA VAL A 501 -21.64 -23.14 -11.57
C VAL A 501 -21.54 -24.52 -12.21
N HIS A 502 -22.14 -24.69 -13.38
CA HIS A 502 -22.00 -25.89 -14.20
C HIS A 502 -21.15 -25.56 -15.43
N ASN A 503 -20.01 -26.23 -15.57
CA ASN A 503 -19.07 -26.05 -16.66
C ASN A 503 -19.44 -26.89 -17.88
N ALA A 504 -18.84 -26.56 -19.04
CA ALA A 504 -19.10 -27.23 -20.31
C ALA A 504 -18.73 -28.73 -20.30
N ASP A 505 -17.75 -29.11 -19.48
CA ASP A 505 -17.31 -30.50 -19.29
C ASP A 505 -18.19 -31.29 -18.30
N GLY A 506 -19.23 -30.66 -17.73
CA GLY A 506 -20.14 -31.24 -16.75
C GLY A 506 -19.67 -31.12 -15.30
N SER A 507 -18.46 -30.60 -15.06
CA SER A 507 -17.98 -30.32 -13.71
C SER A 507 -18.78 -29.20 -13.04
N GLN A 508 -18.72 -29.15 -11.71
CA GLN A 508 -19.51 -28.22 -10.91
C GLN A 508 -18.65 -27.53 -9.86
N GLU A 509 -18.90 -26.24 -9.66
CA GLU A 509 -18.28 -25.45 -8.60
C GLU A 509 -19.36 -24.76 -7.79
N ILE A 510 -19.11 -24.53 -6.50
CA ILE A 510 -20.05 -23.84 -5.63
C ILE A 510 -19.33 -22.69 -4.95
N TYR A 511 -19.96 -21.52 -4.96
CA TYR A 511 -19.48 -20.33 -4.28
C TYR A 511 -20.54 -19.87 -3.29
N VAL A 512 -20.16 -19.55 -2.06
CA VAL A 512 -21.06 -19.03 -1.02
C VAL A 512 -20.50 -17.71 -0.52
N HIS A 513 -21.35 -16.69 -0.50
CA HIS A 513 -21.00 -15.34 -0.07
C HIS A 513 -21.83 -14.92 1.15
N ASP A 514 -21.27 -14.04 1.97
CA ASP A 514 -22.00 -13.40 3.05
C ASP A 514 -22.85 -12.21 2.58
N ASP A 515 -23.58 -11.59 3.51
CA ASP A 515 -24.43 -10.41 3.30
C ASP A 515 -23.66 -9.17 2.82
N ARG A 516 -22.33 -9.17 2.93
CA ARG A 516 -21.44 -8.09 2.48
C ARG A 516 -20.74 -8.42 1.16
N ALA A 517 -21.20 -9.44 0.43
CA ALA A 517 -20.64 -9.89 -0.84
C ALA A 517 -19.22 -10.48 -0.76
N ARG A 518 -18.81 -10.98 0.40
CA ARG A 518 -17.48 -11.61 0.59
C ARG A 518 -17.59 -13.13 0.50
N LEU A 519 -16.65 -13.75 -0.21
CA LEU A 519 -16.60 -15.22 -0.37
C LEU A 519 -16.26 -15.89 0.96
N VAL A 520 -17.16 -16.73 1.48
CA VAL A 520 -16.98 -17.49 2.73
C VAL A 520 -16.70 -18.97 2.50
N GLN A 521 -17.17 -19.53 1.38
CA GLN A 521 -16.89 -20.91 1.00
C GLN A 521 -16.78 -21.05 -0.53
N ARG A 522 -15.84 -21.90 -0.96
CA ARG A 522 -15.74 -22.38 -2.33
C ARG A 522 -15.62 -23.90 -2.34
N ILE A 523 -16.34 -24.56 -3.24
CA ILE A 523 -16.21 -25.99 -3.50
C ILE A 523 -15.78 -26.16 -4.96
N ASP A 524 -14.63 -26.80 -5.16
CA ASP A 524 -14.02 -27.05 -6.46
C ASP A 524 -14.68 -28.23 -7.20
N PRO A 525 -14.38 -28.43 -8.50
CA PRO A 525 -14.89 -29.55 -9.30
C PRO A 525 -14.68 -30.94 -8.71
N ASP A 526 -13.60 -31.14 -7.97
CA ASP A 526 -13.23 -32.40 -7.33
C ASP A 526 -13.84 -32.57 -5.92
N GLY A 527 -14.63 -31.59 -5.46
CA GLY A 527 -15.25 -31.55 -4.14
C GLY A 527 -14.36 -30.94 -3.05
N ALA A 528 -13.15 -30.46 -3.40
CA ALA A 528 -12.26 -29.78 -2.46
C ALA A 528 -12.91 -28.50 -1.93
N GLN A 529 -12.86 -28.30 -0.60
CA GLN A 529 -13.57 -27.20 0.06
C GLN A 529 -12.59 -26.18 0.64
N HIS A 530 -12.83 -24.91 0.34
CA HIS A 530 -12.08 -23.78 0.87
C HIS A 530 -13.01 -22.94 1.74
N PHE A 531 -12.52 -22.47 2.88
CA PHE A 531 -13.28 -21.61 3.78
C PHE A 531 -12.54 -20.32 4.08
N LYS A 532 -13.29 -19.23 4.24
CA LYS A 532 -12.78 -17.92 4.62
C LYS A 532 -13.66 -17.32 5.71
N SER A 533 -13.04 -16.65 6.67
CA SER A 533 -13.72 -15.88 7.71
C SER A 533 -13.14 -14.49 7.80
N TYR A 534 -13.99 -13.53 8.15
CA TYR A 534 -13.64 -12.12 8.17
C TYR A 534 -14.09 -11.47 9.48
N ASP A 535 -13.40 -10.40 9.88
CA ASP A 535 -13.83 -9.57 11.00
C ASP A 535 -14.94 -8.58 10.63
N ALA A 536 -15.38 -7.81 11.64
CA ALA A 536 -16.40 -6.79 11.50
C ALA A 536 -15.98 -5.63 10.58
N GLN A 537 -14.69 -5.43 10.37
CA GLN A 537 -14.10 -4.39 9.51
C GLN A 537 -13.88 -4.85 8.07
N GLY A 538 -14.18 -6.12 7.73
CA GLY A 538 -14.01 -6.61 6.37
C GLY A 538 -12.81 -7.50 6.12
N ARG A 539 -11.89 -7.59 7.08
CA ARG A 539 -10.55 -8.13 6.84
C ARG A 539 -10.55 -9.64 7.01
N LEU A 540 -9.82 -10.35 6.14
CA LEU A 540 -9.69 -11.81 6.19
C LEU A 540 -8.95 -12.20 7.48
N THR A 541 -9.60 -12.92 8.38
CA THR A 541 -8.99 -13.37 9.65
C THR A 541 -8.53 -14.81 9.61
N VAL A 542 -9.20 -15.66 8.82
CA VAL A 542 -8.87 -17.07 8.71
C VAL A 542 -9.17 -17.57 7.30
N GLU A 543 -8.29 -18.42 6.79
CA GLU A 543 -8.45 -19.19 5.56
C GLU A 543 -8.15 -20.66 5.85
N GLN A 544 -8.98 -21.56 5.35
CA GLN A 544 -8.78 -23.00 5.46
C GLN A 544 -8.76 -23.61 4.07
N ASP A 545 -7.71 -24.37 3.79
CA ASP A 545 -7.56 -25.10 2.54
C ASP A 545 -8.32 -26.45 2.57
N PRO A 546 -8.43 -27.14 1.41
CA PRO A 546 -9.12 -28.43 1.33
C PRO A 546 -8.47 -29.57 2.11
N LEU A 547 -7.19 -29.45 2.47
CA LEU A 547 -6.48 -30.41 3.30
C LEU A 547 -6.70 -30.16 4.80
N GLY A 548 -7.42 -29.09 5.15
CA GLY A 548 -7.71 -28.67 6.51
C GLY A 548 -6.61 -27.82 7.15
N ALA A 549 -5.60 -27.39 6.38
CA ALA A 549 -4.59 -26.47 6.88
C ALA A 549 -5.23 -25.08 7.06
N VAL A 550 -5.00 -24.48 8.22
CA VAL A 550 -5.61 -23.20 8.61
C VAL A 550 -4.53 -22.11 8.63
N THR A 551 -4.76 -21.06 7.87
CA THR A 551 -3.95 -19.83 7.90
C THR A 551 -4.72 -18.74 8.64
N ALA A 552 -4.13 -18.18 9.70
CA ALA A 552 -4.75 -17.10 10.48
C ALA A 552 -4.01 -15.78 10.30
N TYR A 553 -4.77 -14.68 10.27
CA TYR A 553 -4.32 -13.33 10.03
C TYR A 553 -4.70 -12.44 11.22
N GLN A 554 -3.77 -11.62 11.69
CA GLN A 554 -4.01 -10.66 12.77
C GLN A 554 -3.69 -9.25 12.31
N TYR A 555 -4.55 -8.31 12.68
CA TYR A 555 -4.43 -6.92 12.32
C TYR A 555 -4.38 -6.03 13.56
N ASP A 556 -3.76 -4.85 13.43
CA ASP A 556 -3.87 -3.80 14.42
C ASP A 556 -5.19 -3.00 14.29
N GLU A 557 -5.38 -2.03 15.17
CA GLU A 557 -6.55 -1.14 15.17
C GLU A 557 -6.64 -0.26 13.92
N ALA A 558 -5.50 -0.03 13.24
CA ALA A 558 -5.39 0.79 12.04
C ALA A 558 -5.66 0.00 10.74
N GLY A 559 -5.97 -1.29 10.81
CA GLY A 559 -6.22 -2.10 9.61
C GLY A 559 -5.04 -2.94 9.12
N ARG A 560 -3.86 -2.81 9.71
CA ARG A 560 -2.59 -3.32 9.15
C ARG A 560 -2.29 -4.73 9.65
N LEU A 561 -1.86 -5.62 8.76
CA LEU A 561 -1.55 -7.02 9.09
C LEU A 561 -0.30 -7.10 9.98
N VAL A 562 -0.42 -7.46 11.25
CA VAL A 562 0.72 -7.54 12.19
C VAL A 562 1.27 -8.96 12.37
N ALA A 563 0.46 -9.99 12.08
CA ALA A 563 0.92 -11.37 12.13
C ALA A 563 0.15 -12.29 11.19
N LEU A 564 0.87 -13.28 10.66
CA LEU A 564 0.38 -14.37 9.82
C LEU A 564 0.81 -15.70 10.45
N PHE A 565 -0.13 -16.61 10.63
CA PHE A 565 0.10 -17.95 11.18
C PHE A 565 -0.28 -18.98 10.10
N PRO A 566 0.69 -19.40 9.27
CA PRO A 566 0.45 -20.41 8.26
C PRO A 566 0.48 -21.79 8.90
N GLY A 567 -0.66 -22.33 9.36
CA GLY A 567 -0.81 -23.71 9.83
C GLY A 567 0.36 -24.28 10.64
N GLU A 568 1.10 -25.22 10.02
CA GLU A 568 2.26 -25.93 10.58
C GLU A 568 3.61 -25.21 10.36
N ASP A 569 3.63 -24.13 9.58
CA ASP A 569 4.82 -23.35 9.25
C ASP A 569 5.11 -22.27 10.31
N GLU A 570 6.35 -21.75 10.28
CA GLU A 570 6.73 -20.66 11.17
C GLU A 570 5.90 -19.39 10.92
N PRO A 571 5.38 -18.76 12.00
CA PRO A 571 4.60 -17.54 11.88
C PRO A 571 5.48 -16.39 11.36
N THR A 572 4.84 -15.50 10.60
CA THR A 572 5.46 -14.27 10.12
C THR A 572 4.85 -13.09 10.85
N THR A 573 5.69 -12.19 11.37
CA THR A 573 5.25 -10.96 12.05
C THR A 573 5.73 -9.73 11.31
N TYR A 574 4.95 -8.66 11.39
CA TYR A 574 5.15 -7.42 10.67
C TYR A 574 5.10 -6.24 11.64
N GLU A 575 6.12 -5.39 11.58
CA GLU A 575 6.16 -4.11 12.28
C GLU A 575 5.98 -3.00 11.25
N HIS A 576 5.11 -2.04 11.57
CA HIS A 576 4.76 -0.94 10.69
C HIS A 576 5.29 0.38 11.23
N ASP A 577 5.69 1.26 10.31
CA ASP A 577 6.02 2.65 10.58
C ASP A 577 5.40 3.53 9.48
N HIS A 578 4.68 4.59 9.89
CA HIS A 578 3.95 5.48 8.97
C HIS A 578 3.05 4.74 7.94
N GLY A 579 2.42 3.64 8.38
CA GLY A 579 1.56 2.81 7.51
C GLY A 579 2.30 1.78 6.65
N PHE A 580 3.63 1.82 6.59
CA PHE A 580 4.42 0.89 5.79
C PHE A 580 5.11 -0.17 6.64
N VAL A 581 5.31 -1.37 6.08
CA VAL A 581 6.11 -2.42 6.73
C VAL A 581 7.56 -1.97 6.83
N ARG A 582 8.08 -1.96 8.06
CA ARG A 582 9.47 -1.65 8.39
C ARG A 582 10.27 -2.89 8.76
N VAL A 583 9.65 -3.86 9.44
CA VAL A 583 10.33 -5.10 9.83
C VAL A 583 9.45 -6.30 9.57
N VAL A 584 10.04 -7.36 9.01
CA VAL A 584 9.41 -8.67 8.84
C VAL A 584 10.24 -9.70 9.60
N ARG A 585 9.59 -10.57 10.37
CA ARG A 585 10.27 -11.66 11.09
C ARG A 585 9.61 -12.99 10.79
N ARG A 586 10.41 -14.00 10.45
CA ARG A 586 9.98 -15.40 10.32
C ARG A 586 11.05 -16.28 10.93
N GLY A 587 10.76 -16.89 12.08
CA GLY A 587 11.77 -17.56 12.89
C GLY A 587 12.88 -16.60 13.32
N GLU A 588 14.13 -16.97 13.06
CA GLU A 588 15.32 -16.13 13.29
C GLU A 588 15.59 -15.14 12.15
N ALA A 589 14.95 -15.32 10.99
CA ALA A 589 15.15 -14.46 9.84
C ALA A 589 14.44 -13.11 10.02
N VAL A 590 15.20 -12.02 9.86
CA VAL A 590 14.72 -10.65 10.03
C VAL A 590 15.05 -9.82 8.80
N TRP A 591 14.03 -9.25 8.17
CA TRP A 591 14.20 -8.25 7.11
C TRP A 591 13.86 -6.87 7.66
N LYS A 592 14.72 -5.88 7.41
CA LYS A 592 14.46 -4.49 7.78
C LYS A 592 14.38 -3.62 6.53
N TYR A 593 13.51 -2.64 6.57
CA TYR A 593 13.30 -1.69 5.51
C TYR A 593 13.31 -0.27 6.03
N GLU A 594 13.98 0.64 5.33
CA GLU A 594 13.81 2.08 5.51
C GLU A 594 13.13 2.64 4.27
N ARG A 595 12.27 3.63 4.45
CA ARG A 595 11.47 4.23 3.38
C ARG A 595 11.60 5.75 3.35
N ASN A 596 11.34 6.33 2.18
CA ASN A 596 11.13 7.76 2.04
C ASN A 596 9.67 8.13 2.42
N ASP A 597 9.35 9.43 2.41
CA ASP A 597 8.04 9.94 2.79
C ASP A 597 6.89 9.45 1.89
N GLN A 598 7.21 9.01 0.66
CA GLN A 598 6.25 8.47 -0.31
C GLN A 598 6.04 6.96 -0.19
N GLY A 599 6.77 6.29 0.70
CA GLY A 599 6.65 4.86 0.97
C GLY A 599 7.62 3.96 0.20
N ASP A 600 8.48 4.52 -0.64
CA ASP A 600 9.45 3.72 -1.40
C ASP A 600 10.64 3.30 -0.55
N VAL A 601 11.11 2.07 -0.78
CA VAL A 601 12.22 1.47 -0.03
C VAL A 601 13.51 2.17 -0.40
N ILE A 602 14.13 2.92 0.52
CA ILE A 602 15.46 3.51 0.30
C ILE A 602 16.59 2.63 0.81
N ARG A 603 16.29 1.68 1.70
CA ARG A 603 17.24 0.69 2.21
C ARG A 603 16.52 -0.60 2.56
N LYS A 604 17.13 -1.72 2.19
CA LYS A 604 16.74 -3.07 2.59
C LYS A 604 17.91 -3.75 3.28
N ILE A 605 17.65 -4.40 4.40
CA ILE A 605 18.60 -5.26 5.12
C ILE A 605 17.99 -6.66 5.16
N ASP A 606 18.73 -7.65 4.66
CA ASP A 606 18.33 -9.05 4.68
C ASP A 606 18.72 -9.75 6.00
N PRO A 607 18.31 -11.01 6.22
CA PRO A 607 18.61 -11.75 7.45
C PRO A 607 20.10 -11.98 7.70
N ASP A 608 20.92 -11.98 6.64
CA ASP A 608 22.38 -12.13 6.72
C ASP A 608 23.08 -10.79 7.04
N GLY A 609 22.31 -9.69 7.13
CA GLY A 609 22.80 -8.34 7.38
C GLY A 609 23.30 -7.61 6.14
N HIS A 610 23.10 -8.17 4.94
CA HIS A 610 23.46 -7.51 3.71
C HIS A 610 22.54 -6.32 3.43
N VAL A 611 23.14 -5.21 3.00
CA VAL A 611 22.44 -3.95 2.76
C VAL A 611 22.32 -3.70 1.26
N THR A 612 21.11 -3.40 0.81
CA THR A 612 20.83 -2.85 -0.53
C THR A 612 20.20 -1.48 -0.38
N ASP A 613 20.83 -0.45 -0.93
CA ASP A 613 20.32 0.93 -0.92
C ASP A 613 19.70 1.28 -2.28
N TYR A 614 18.68 2.13 -2.27
CA TYR A 614 17.94 2.57 -3.44
C TYR A 614 17.83 4.10 -3.47
N SER A 615 17.84 4.67 -4.67
CA SER A 615 17.62 6.11 -4.88
C SER A 615 16.53 6.34 -5.92
N TYR A 616 15.75 7.39 -5.73
CA TYR A 616 14.64 7.76 -6.60
C TYR A 616 14.76 9.23 -6.99
N ASN A 617 14.27 9.57 -8.17
CA ASN A 617 14.10 10.97 -8.57
C ASN A 617 12.82 11.58 -7.96
N LYS A 618 12.57 12.87 -8.22
CA LYS A 618 11.38 13.60 -7.74
C LYS A 618 10.04 13.05 -8.26
N HIS A 619 10.09 12.16 -9.24
CA HIS A 619 8.93 11.55 -9.90
C HIS A 619 8.69 10.12 -9.42
N GLY A 620 9.47 9.61 -8.46
CA GLY A 620 9.36 8.24 -7.93
C GLY A 620 10.01 7.17 -8.79
N GLN A 621 10.82 7.55 -9.78
CA GLN A 621 11.50 6.59 -10.64
C GLN A 621 12.86 6.24 -10.04
N LEU A 622 13.17 4.94 -10.00
CA LEU A 622 14.42 4.41 -9.47
C LEU A 622 15.61 4.93 -10.29
N THR A 623 16.55 5.62 -9.67
CA THR A 623 17.77 6.15 -10.33
C THR A 623 19.01 5.34 -10.03
N GLY A 624 19.01 4.55 -8.96
CA GLY A 624 20.15 3.72 -8.63
C GLY A 624 19.89 2.69 -7.53
N VAL A 625 20.62 1.58 -7.61
CA VAL A 625 20.66 0.49 -6.63
C VAL A 625 22.12 0.22 -6.26
N TRP A 626 22.44 0.18 -4.98
CA TRP A 626 23.76 -0.21 -4.48
C TRP A 626 23.64 -1.55 -3.76
N TYR A 627 24.41 -2.52 -4.22
CA TYR A 627 24.38 -3.89 -3.72
C TYR A 627 25.40 -4.08 -2.59
N PRO A 628 25.30 -5.19 -1.84
CA PRO A 628 26.21 -5.50 -0.73
C PRO A 628 27.68 -5.60 -1.13
N ASP A 629 27.95 -5.95 -2.38
CA ASP A 629 29.29 -6.03 -2.97
C ASP A 629 29.83 -4.67 -3.47
N HIS A 630 29.13 -3.58 -3.15
CA HIS A 630 29.38 -2.21 -3.60
C HIS A 630 29.20 -1.96 -5.10
N SER A 631 28.71 -2.95 -5.86
CA SER A 631 28.30 -2.73 -7.25
C SER A 631 27.10 -1.80 -7.31
N CYS A 632 26.98 -1.06 -8.41
CA CYS A 632 25.96 -0.03 -8.58
C CYS A 632 25.24 -0.21 -9.91
N HIS A 633 23.92 -0.32 -9.84
CA HIS A 633 23.03 -0.23 -10.99
C HIS A 633 22.52 1.20 -11.09
N ARG A 634 22.66 1.89 -12.23
CA ARG A 634 22.15 3.25 -12.43
C ARG A 634 21.17 3.29 -13.59
N LEU A 635 20.08 4.05 -13.42
CA LEU A 635 19.02 4.20 -14.42
C LEU A 635 18.80 5.69 -14.71
N VAL A 636 18.68 6.02 -16.00
CA VAL A 636 18.48 7.39 -16.48
C VAL A 636 17.15 7.48 -17.21
N TRP A 637 16.31 8.41 -16.78
CA TRP A 637 14.96 8.61 -17.30
C TRP A 637 14.85 9.95 -18.03
N ASN A 638 14.03 10.01 -19.08
CA ASN A 638 13.66 11.28 -19.70
C ASN A 638 12.44 11.91 -19.01
N GLU A 639 12.08 13.13 -19.41
CA GLU A 639 10.93 13.87 -18.84
C GLU A 639 9.58 13.17 -19.07
N ARG A 640 9.49 12.30 -20.09
CA ARG A 640 8.30 11.50 -20.41
C ARG A 640 8.19 10.24 -19.55
N GLY A 641 9.12 10.03 -18.62
CA GLY A 641 9.13 8.88 -17.74
C GLY A 641 9.70 7.60 -18.36
N GLN A 642 10.43 7.71 -19.47
CA GLN A 642 10.98 6.56 -20.19
C GLN A 642 12.45 6.34 -19.86
N LEU A 643 12.86 5.09 -19.66
CA LEU A 643 14.25 4.70 -19.39
C LEU A 643 15.08 4.88 -20.67
N VAL A 644 16.07 5.76 -20.68
CA VAL A 644 16.90 6.04 -21.87
C VAL A 644 18.29 5.40 -21.79
N GLU A 645 18.80 5.19 -20.58
CA GLU A 645 20.09 4.53 -20.35
C GLU A 645 20.05 3.75 -19.02
N GLU A 646 20.64 2.56 -19.02
CA GLU A 646 20.82 1.71 -17.85
C GLU A 646 22.29 1.27 -17.78
N GLN A 647 22.97 1.58 -16.67
CA GLN A 647 24.31 1.08 -16.37
C GLN A 647 24.20 -0.07 -15.37
N LEU A 648 24.49 -1.27 -15.83
CA LEU A 648 24.44 -2.52 -15.07
C LEU A 648 25.50 -2.56 -13.95
N PRO A 649 25.32 -3.41 -12.92
CA PRO A 649 26.30 -3.58 -11.84
C PRO A 649 27.72 -3.92 -12.29
N ASN A 650 27.86 -4.59 -13.44
CA ASN A 650 29.15 -4.95 -14.06
C ASN A 650 29.77 -3.82 -14.90
N GLY A 651 29.13 -2.64 -14.97
CA GLY A 651 29.55 -1.49 -15.76
C GLY A 651 29.05 -1.46 -17.20
N GLY A 652 28.39 -2.53 -17.69
CA GLY A 652 27.77 -2.56 -19.02
C GLY A 652 26.68 -1.50 -19.16
N ILE A 653 26.52 -0.94 -20.36
CA ILE A 653 25.56 0.15 -20.62
C ILE A 653 24.55 -0.32 -21.66
N ARG A 654 23.27 -0.15 -21.37
CA ARG A 654 22.16 -0.33 -22.31
C ARG A 654 21.51 1.00 -22.62
N ARG A 655 21.05 1.18 -23.86
CA ARG A 655 20.35 2.40 -24.29
C ARG A 655 19.07 2.06 -25.00
N TYR A 656 18.06 2.91 -24.79
CA TYR A 656 16.72 2.70 -25.31
C TYR A 656 16.25 3.94 -26.05
N ARG A 657 15.47 3.75 -27.11
CA ARG A 657 14.83 4.80 -27.89
C ARG A 657 13.37 4.47 -28.08
N TYR A 658 12.53 5.50 -28.08
CA TYR A 658 11.08 5.36 -28.17
C TYR A 658 10.50 6.24 -29.28
N ASP A 659 9.35 5.85 -29.80
CA ASP A 659 8.54 6.69 -30.69
C ASP A 659 7.63 7.67 -29.91
N ASP A 660 6.84 8.45 -30.65
CA ASP A 660 5.96 9.47 -30.10
C ASP A 660 4.80 8.90 -29.28
N LEU A 661 4.39 7.64 -29.53
CA LEU A 661 3.42 6.88 -28.74
C LEU A 661 4.06 6.19 -27.53
N GLY A 662 5.37 6.34 -27.36
CA GLY A 662 6.12 5.86 -26.21
C GLY A 662 6.57 4.40 -26.30
N ARG A 663 6.51 3.80 -27.48
CA ARG A 663 6.90 2.40 -27.72
C ARG A 663 8.39 2.32 -28.04
N GLU A 664 9.08 1.31 -27.51
CA GLU A 664 10.52 1.12 -27.72
C GLU A 664 10.80 0.78 -29.20
N VAL A 665 11.54 1.63 -29.91
CA VAL A 665 11.88 1.42 -31.33
C VAL A 665 13.31 0.91 -31.53
N ALA A 666 14.18 1.08 -30.54
CA ALA A 666 15.53 0.57 -30.60
C ALA A 666 16.13 0.34 -29.21
N ARG A 667 16.96 -0.71 -29.12
CA ARG A 667 17.73 -1.07 -27.93
C ARG A 667 19.16 -1.41 -28.31
N GLU A 668 20.11 -0.74 -27.68
CA GLU A 668 21.52 -1.10 -27.70
C GLU A 668 21.83 -1.89 -26.42
N ASP A 669 22.34 -3.12 -26.56
CA ASP A 669 22.74 -3.94 -25.41
C ASP A 669 24.14 -3.59 -24.89
N GLU A 670 24.56 -4.23 -23.80
CA GLU A 670 25.85 -3.99 -23.16
C GLU A 670 27.08 -4.34 -24.03
N HIS A 671 26.89 -5.05 -25.14
CA HIS A 671 27.93 -5.39 -26.11
C HIS A 671 27.88 -4.49 -27.37
N GLY A 672 26.96 -3.52 -27.40
CA GLY A 672 26.75 -2.62 -28.53
C GLY A 672 25.87 -3.21 -29.65
N ALA A 673 25.23 -4.37 -29.44
CA ALA A 673 24.31 -4.93 -30.42
C ALA A 673 23.00 -4.11 -30.44
N LEU A 674 22.59 -3.70 -31.64
CA LEU A 674 21.38 -2.90 -31.84
C LEU A 674 20.22 -3.77 -32.29
N THR A 675 19.18 -3.87 -31.47
CA THR A 675 17.88 -4.43 -31.86
C THR A 675 16.93 -3.29 -32.21
N GLN A 676 16.19 -3.42 -33.31
CA GLN A 676 15.17 -2.46 -33.74
C GLN A 676 13.80 -3.12 -33.76
N TYR A 677 12.79 -2.38 -33.33
CA TYR A 677 11.41 -2.83 -33.26
C TYR A 677 10.54 -2.03 -34.23
N GLN A 678 9.54 -2.70 -34.78
CA GLN A 678 8.48 -2.09 -35.58
C GLN A 678 7.16 -2.47 -34.92
N TRP A 679 6.27 -1.48 -34.81
CA TRP A 679 4.99 -1.64 -34.13
C TRP A 679 3.86 -1.28 -35.08
N ASP A 680 2.80 -2.07 -35.07
CA ASP A 680 1.53 -1.61 -35.64
C ASP A 680 0.83 -0.60 -34.73
N ALA A 681 -0.31 -0.06 -35.16
CA ALA A 681 -1.03 0.98 -34.41
C ALA A 681 -1.55 0.52 -33.04
N VAL A 682 -1.66 -0.78 -32.77
CA VAL A 682 -2.15 -1.34 -31.50
C VAL A 682 -1.03 -1.97 -30.65
N GLY A 683 0.23 -1.76 -31.03
CA GLY A 683 1.38 -2.18 -30.23
C GLY A 683 1.77 -3.64 -30.40
N ARG A 684 1.49 -4.25 -31.57
CA ARG A 684 1.96 -5.59 -31.94
C ARG A 684 3.21 -5.56 -32.80
#